data_AF-A0A529WVI8-F1
#
_entry.id   AF-A0A529WVI8-F1
#
_cell.length_a   1.000
_cell.length_b   1.000
_cell.length_c   1.000
_cell.angle_alpha   90.00
_cell.angle_beta   90.00
_cell.angle_gamma   90.00
#
_symmetry.space_group_name_H-M   'P 1'
#
loop_
_entity.id
_entity.type
_entity.pdbx_description
1 polymer ?
#
loop_
_entity_poly.entity_id
_entity_poly.type
_entity_poly.pdbx_seq_one_letter_code
_entity_poly.pdbx_strand_id
1 'polypeptide(L)'
;MLATIDRREAGNQAEGDYGVKKGLTIRDEIARYFRIGQALFLDFAGVESRSTGVTTRFVETLLRDVFGFEDLVRVGSRINNGRFYPLTLEARSGRVPVVVVPPHDDLDRASDALFSEGRRRSAATALQDWLNHSDEALWGFASNGEALRLMRDNESLTRPAHIQADLRQIFEAEDFASFAALWLLIHASRFGQAGAPAADCALERWREQGARQGIAARDRLRDGVEAALVALGTGFLSENAGLRERVGNGALPLQSYFGELLRLIYRLIFLMAAEDRDLLHPPSAMLAARRLYAQGYSLAALRERSIRRSAWDGHHDRWEGLAIVFDALDRGEKRLGLPALGALFGHGEVPDLDEVRLSNKALLEAVYRLSWLVDGATLQPVNWRDMETEELGSVYESLLELTPRLSEDGRKLSFATDVSETKGNQRKTTGSYYTPDSLVQMLLDSALDPVLDRVEAEAEDPAEALARVTVIDPACGSGHFLLAAARRIATRVARHRAGGVASAAEYRHALREVVRQGIHGVDRNPMAVELTKVALWIETVEPGKPLGFLDANIRCGDALLGVFDLDALKQGIPDAAYKPLTGDDREAAKIAGRNNRVQREERNQHELALAQGKTAFSRASRGIKAMQEDDMAAVQARARAFEVAHADRGWWSARTACDLYVAAFLAPKKFRVGAMAQAKNPE
;
A
#
# COMPACT_ATOMS: atom_id res chain seq x y z
N MET A 1 -14.33 -7.38 -13.06
CA MET A 1 -15.08 -6.87 -14.23
C MET A 1 -14.61 -7.45 -15.57
N LEU A 2 -13.31 -7.37 -15.93
CA LEU A 2 -12.84 -7.86 -17.25
C LEU A 2 -13.20 -9.32 -17.54
N ALA A 3 -13.03 -10.23 -16.56
CA ALA A 3 -13.45 -11.62 -16.71
C ALA A 3 -14.97 -11.77 -16.95
N THR A 4 -15.78 -10.89 -16.36
CA THR A 4 -17.24 -10.86 -16.58
C THR A 4 -17.57 -10.40 -17.99
N ILE A 5 -16.83 -9.42 -18.52
CA ILE A 5 -16.96 -8.94 -19.91
C ILE A 5 -16.59 -10.06 -20.89
N ASP A 6 -15.48 -10.75 -20.66
CA ASP A 6 -15.00 -11.85 -21.51
C ASP A 6 -16.01 -13.01 -21.56
N ARG A 7 -16.61 -13.36 -20.42
CA ARG A 7 -17.69 -14.37 -20.34
C ARG A 7 -19.04 -13.88 -20.89
N ARG A 8 -19.15 -12.61 -21.28
CA ARG A 8 -20.39 -11.95 -21.74
C ARG A 8 -21.50 -11.94 -20.69
N GLU A 9 -21.13 -11.83 -19.43
CA GLU A 9 -22.03 -11.79 -18.27
C GLU A 9 -22.29 -10.36 -17.79
N ALA A 10 -21.63 -9.35 -18.37
CA ALA A 10 -21.86 -7.95 -18.02
C ALA A 10 -23.13 -7.42 -18.69
N GLY A 11 -23.73 -6.38 -18.10
CA GLY A 11 -24.81 -5.65 -18.76
C GLY A 11 -24.35 -5.05 -20.09
N ASN A 12 -25.26 -4.78 -21.02
CA ASN A 12 -24.96 -4.18 -22.33
C ASN A 12 -24.03 -5.04 -23.24
N GLN A 13 -24.09 -6.37 -23.15
CA GLN A 13 -23.31 -7.28 -24.00
C GLN A 13 -24.14 -8.17 -24.95
N ALA A 14 -25.42 -7.85 -25.17
CA ALA A 14 -26.22 -8.55 -26.16
C ALA A 14 -25.74 -8.22 -27.59
N GLU A 15 -26.08 -9.05 -28.57
CA GLU A 15 -25.71 -8.85 -29.99
C GLU A 15 -26.10 -7.45 -30.48
N GLY A 16 -27.30 -6.98 -30.11
CA GLY A 16 -27.79 -5.65 -30.46
C GLY A 16 -26.98 -4.50 -29.85
N ASP A 17 -26.38 -4.69 -28.67
CA ASP A 17 -25.56 -3.67 -28.03
C ASP A 17 -24.25 -3.43 -28.79
N TYR A 18 -23.76 -4.43 -29.51
CA TYR A 18 -22.58 -4.32 -30.38
C TYR A 18 -22.93 -3.93 -31.83
N GLY A 19 -24.21 -3.70 -32.14
CA GLY A 19 -24.65 -3.42 -33.51
C GLY A 19 -24.59 -4.63 -34.44
N VAL A 20 -24.52 -5.85 -33.89
CA VAL A 20 -24.49 -7.09 -34.67
C VAL A 20 -25.85 -7.28 -35.35
N LYS A 21 -25.82 -7.54 -36.67
CA LYS A 21 -27.03 -7.71 -37.47
C LYS A 21 -27.78 -8.99 -37.07
N LYS A 22 -29.11 -8.95 -37.14
CA LYS A 22 -29.96 -10.12 -36.89
C LYS A 22 -29.53 -11.30 -37.77
N GLY A 23 -29.34 -12.47 -37.14
CA GLY A 23 -28.88 -13.69 -37.81
C GLY A 23 -27.38 -13.94 -37.72
N LEU A 24 -26.59 -13.00 -37.21
CA LEU A 24 -25.17 -13.17 -36.91
C LEU A 24 -24.95 -13.22 -35.40
N THR A 25 -23.88 -13.86 -34.98
CA THR A 25 -23.47 -13.88 -33.57
C THR A 25 -22.28 -12.97 -33.34
N ILE A 26 -22.12 -12.49 -32.10
CA ILE A 26 -20.91 -11.74 -31.69
C ILE A 26 -19.63 -12.56 -31.98
N ARG A 27 -19.68 -13.88 -31.80
CA ARG A 27 -18.52 -14.75 -32.04
C ARG A 27 -18.11 -14.74 -33.51
N ASP A 28 -19.07 -14.75 -34.43
CA ASP A 28 -18.81 -14.69 -35.86
C ASP A 28 -18.20 -13.35 -36.27
N GLU A 29 -18.73 -12.24 -35.72
CA GLU A 29 -18.20 -10.89 -35.97
C GLU A 29 -16.77 -10.74 -35.40
N ILE A 30 -16.51 -11.19 -34.17
CA ILE A 30 -15.15 -11.17 -33.60
C ILE A 30 -14.18 -11.98 -34.49
N ALA A 31 -14.57 -13.17 -34.95
CA ALA A 31 -13.73 -13.99 -35.83
C ALA A 31 -13.43 -13.29 -37.16
N ARG A 32 -14.44 -12.63 -37.74
CA ARG A 32 -14.28 -11.84 -38.96
C ARG A 32 -13.34 -10.66 -38.75
N TYR A 33 -13.56 -9.86 -37.71
CA TYR A 33 -12.77 -8.68 -37.41
C TYR A 33 -11.34 -9.02 -36.96
N PHE A 34 -11.13 -10.18 -36.34
CA PHE A 34 -9.79 -10.68 -36.05
C PHE A 34 -8.96 -10.86 -37.32
N ARG A 35 -9.55 -11.46 -38.37
CA ARG A 35 -8.86 -11.65 -39.66
C ARG A 35 -8.58 -10.34 -40.37
N ILE A 36 -9.50 -9.38 -40.30
CA ILE A 36 -9.30 -8.03 -40.86
C ILE A 36 -8.16 -7.32 -40.11
N GLY A 37 -8.19 -7.32 -38.77
CA GLY A 37 -7.15 -6.70 -37.94
C GLY A 37 -5.78 -7.33 -38.15
N GLN A 38 -5.72 -8.67 -38.27
CA GLN A 38 -4.48 -9.40 -38.55
C GLN A 38 -3.87 -8.97 -39.89
N ALA A 39 -4.68 -8.87 -40.95
CA ALA A 39 -4.21 -8.42 -42.26
C ALA A 39 -3.66 -6.98 -42.20
N LEU A 40 -4.40 -6.06 -41.56
CA LEU A 40 -3.98 -4.67 -41.38
C LEU A 40 -2.66 -4.56 -40.60
N PHE A 41 -2.49 -5.38 -39.55
CA PHE A 41 -1.28 -5.37 -38.73
C PHE A 41 -0.07 -5.91 -39.48
N LEU A 42 -0.22 -7.00 -40.24
CA LEU A 42 0.86 -7.56 -41.06
C LEU A 42 1.32 -6.58 -42.15
N ASP A 43 0.38 -5.89 -42.81
CA ASP A 43 0.70 -4.85 -43.78
C ASP A 43 1.48 -3.69 -43.13
N PHE A 44 1.09 -3.29 -41.93
CA PHE A 44 1.80 -2.27 -41.15
C PHE A 44 3.19 -2.73 -40.71
N ALA A 45 3.31 -3.97 -40.21
CA ALA A 45 4.56 -4.54 -39.73
C ALA A 45 5.59 -4.73 -40.85
N GLY A 46 5.13 -4.96 -42.09
CA GLY A 46 5.96 -5.09 -43.28
C GLY A 46 6.60 -3.79 -43.79
N VAL A 47 6.25 -2.62 -43.25
CA VAL A 47 6.83 -1.32 -43.66
C VAL A 47 8.16 -1.07 -42.96
N GLU A 48 9.25 -0.88 -43.72
CA GLU A 48 10.60 -0.65 -43.17
C GLU A 48 10.72 0.63 -42.34
N SER A 49 10.18 1.76 -42.81
CA SER A 49 10.22 3.07 -42.11
C SER A 49 8.84 3.50 -41.61
N ARG A 50 8.45 3.00 -40.43
CA ARG A 50 7.16 3.33 -39.80
C ARG A 50 7.24 4.70 -39.11
N SER A 51 6.89 5.75 -39.84
CA SER A 51 6.74 7.12 -39.33
C SER A 51 5.39 7.33 -38.61
N THR A 52 5.23 8.45 -37.88
CA THR A 52 3.95 8.82 -37.24
C THR A 52 2.77 8.77 -38.21
N GLY A 53 2.97 9.20 -39.47
CA GLY A 53 1.91 9.20 -40.48
C GLY A 53 1.50 7.79 -40.93
N VAL A 54 2.44 6.85 -40.99
CA VAL A 54 2.15 5.43 -41.28
C VAL A 54 1.38 4.83 -40.11
N THR A 55 1.85 5.01 -38.88
CA THR A 55 1.17 4.51 -37.67
C THR A 55 -0.23 5.10 -37.52
N THR A 56 -0.39 6.41 -37.76
CA THR A 56 -1.69 7.08 -37.70
C THR A 56 -2.68 6.47 -38.68
N ARG A 57 -2.25 6.18 -39.92
CA ARG A 57 -3.10 5.49 -40.91
C ARG A 57 -3.51 4.10 -40.45
N PHE A 58 -2.57 3.31 -39.92
CA PHE A 58 -2.86 1.98 -39.40
C PHE A 58 -3.89 2.04 -38.25
N VAL A 59 -3.64 2.87 -37.24
CA VAL A 59 -4.53 3.02 -36.08
C VAL A 59 -5.91 3.54 -36.50
N GLU A 60 -5.96 4.49 -37.43
CA GLU A 60 -7.21 5.02 -37.98
C GLU A 60 -8.05 3.91 -38.64
N THR A 61 -7.44 3.12 -39.54
CA THR A 61 -8.11 2.01 -40.22
C THR A 61 -8.50 0.92 -39.24
N LEU A 62 -7.63 0.58 -38.28
CA LEU A 62 -7.92 -0.42 -37.26
C LEU A 62 -9.15 -0.02 -36.41
N LEU A 63 -9.18 1.20 -35.87
CA LEU A 63 -10.30 1.67 -35.07
C LEU A 63 -11.60 1.76 -35.88
N ARG A 64 -11.52 2.25 -37.12
CA ARG A 64 -12.69 2.37 -38.00
C ARG A 64 -13.24 1.01 -38.42
N ASP A 65 -12.40 0.16 -39.00
CA ASP A 65 -12.84 -1.05 -39.72
C ASP A 65 -12.98 -2.27 -38.80
N VAL A 66 -12.27 -2.30 -37.67
CA VAL A 66 -12.27 -3.45 -36.73
C VAL A 66 -13.10 -3.16 -35.48
N PHE A 67 -13.01 -1.94 -34.95
CA PHE A 67 -13.65 -1.56 -33.69
C PHE A 67 -14.89 -0.64 -33.86
N GLY A 68 -15.28 -0.30 -35.08
CA GLY A 68 -16.56 0.35 -35.38
C GLY A 68 -16.60 1.87 -35.16
N PHE A 69 -15.45 2.54 -35.12
CA PHE A 69 -15.35 4.01 -35.03
C PHE A 69 -15.53 4.66 -36.41
N GLU A 70 -16.73 4.56 -36.98
CA GLU A 70 -17.05 5.05 -38.34
C GLU A 70 -16.86 6.57 -38.51
N ASP A 71 -16.99 7.34 -37.44
CA ASP A 71 -16.93 8.80 -37.40
C ASP A 71 -15.55 9.37 -36.99
N LEU A 72 -14.51 8.54 -37.04
CA LEU A 72 -13.15 8.90 -36.66
C LEU A 72 -12.55 9.95 -37.62
N VAL A 73 -12.13 11.10 -37.07
CA VAL A 73 -11.54 12.24 -37.79
C VAL A 73 -10.13 12.57 -37.29
N ARG A 74 -9.31 13.19 -38.15
CA ARG A 74 -7.99 13.72 -37.79
C ARG A 74 -8.11 15.14 -37.27
N VAL A 75 -7.54 15.42 -36.10
CA VAL A 75 -7.68 16.73 -35.42
C VAL A 75 -6.35 17.45 -35.28
N GLY A 76 -5.25 16.72 -35.06
CA GLY A 76 -3.91 17.27 -34.86
C GLY A 76 -3.69 17.91 -33.47
N SER A 77 -4.58 18.81 -33.07
CA SER A 77 -4.59 19.42 -31.74
C SER A 77 -5.95 20.01 -31.37
N ARG A 78 -6.25 20.10 -30.07
CA ARG A 78 -7.39 20.84 -29.53
C ARG A 78 -6.92 21.98 -28.64
N ILE A 79 -7.72 23.04 -28.58
CA ILE A 79 -7.52 24.16 -27.66
C ILE A 79 -8.65 24.12 -26.64
N ASN A 80 -8.31 24.11 -25.36
CA ASN A 80 -9.28 24.21 -24.27
C ASN A 80 -8.74 25.18 -23.22
N ASN A 81 -9.55 26.16 -22.80
CA ASN A 81 -9.16 27.23 -21.88
C ASN A 81 -7.84 27.92 -22.24
N GLY A 82 -7.56 28.09 -23.53
CA GLY A 82 -6.34 28.72 -24.05
C GLY A 82 -5.08 27.84 -24.03
N ARG A 83 -5.16 26.58 -23.57
CA ARG A 83 -4.06 25.61 -23.57
C ARG A 83 -4.15 24.66 -24.76
N PHE A 84 -2.99 24.30 -25.33
CA PHE A 84 -2.89 23.41 -26.50
C PHE A 84 -2.68 21.95 -26.09
N TYR A 85 -3.54 21.07 -26.61
CA TYR A 85 -3.49 19.64 -26.36
C TYR A 85 -3.24 18.88 -27.68
N PRO A 86 -2.12 18.17 -27.81
CA PRO A 86 -1.83 17.40 -29.02
C PRO A 86 -2.71 16.14 -29.06
N LEU A 87 -3.56 16.03 -30.08
CA LEU A 87 -4.48 14.91 -30.30
C LEU A 87 -4.41 14.49 -31.77
N THR A 88 -4.17 13.21 -32.05
CA THR A 88 -4.02 12.75 -33.43
C THR A 88 -5.38 12.55 -34.10
N LEU A 89 -6.26 11.79 -33.45
CA LEU A 89 -7.58 11.42 -33.96
C LEU A 89 -8.65 11.66 -32.89
N GLU A 90 -9.89 11.71 -33.31
CA GLU A 90 -11.05 11.85 -32.43
C GLU A 90 -12.25 11.16 -33.05
N ALA A 91 -13.04 10.45 -32.24
CA ALA A 91 -14.32 9.87 -32.64
C ALA A 91 -15.44 10.29 -31.69
N ARG A 92 -16.69 10.02 -32.08
CA ARG A 92 -17.90 10.29 -31.29
C ARG A 92 -18.04 11.75 -30.87
N SER A 93 -17.67 12.66 -31.77
CA SER A 93 -17.76 14.12 -31.57
C SER A 93 -17.10 14.59 -30.27
N GLY A 94 -15.82 14.32 -30.08
CA GLY A 94 -15.07 14.75 -28.89
C GLY A 94 -14.87 13.66 -27.85
N ARG A 95 -15.78 12.69 -27.77
CA ARG A 95 -15.85 11.74 -26.65
C ARG A 95 -14.71 10.73 -26.60
N VAL A 96 -14.07 10.44 -27.74
CA VAL A 96 -13.00 9.44 -27.84
C VAL A 96 -11.77 10.05 -28.50
N PRO A 97 -10.94 10.77 -27.73
CA PRO A 97 -9.64 11.27 -28.18
C PRO A 97 -8.63 10.13 -28.37
N VAL A 98 -7.77 10.26 -29.38
CA VAL A 98 -6.71 9.31 -29.68
C VAL A 98 -5.38 10.02 -29.91
N VAL A 99 -4.32 9.55 -29.25
CA VAL A 99 -2.94 10.01 -29.44
C VAL A 99 -2.12 8.89 -30.06
N VAL A 100 -1.47 9.18 -31.19
CA VAL A 100 -0.65 8.21 -31.93
C VAL A 100 0.79 8.72 -32.05
N VAL A 101 1.74 7.85 -31.74
CA VAL A 101 3.18 8.09 -31.89
C VAL A 101 3.81 7.04 -32.82
N PRO A 102 5.03 7.25 -33.33
CA PRO A 102 5.76 6.23 -34.07
C PRO A 102 5.99 4.93 -33.27
N PRO A 103 6.24 3.78 -33.91
CA PRO A 103 6.32 2.49 -33.22
C PRO A 103 7.61 2.30 -32.40
N HIS A 104 8.66 3.07 -32.72
CA HIS A 104 9.89 3.07 -31.95
C HIS A 104 9.78 3.89 -30.66
N ASP A 105 8.73 4.70 -30.52
CA ASP A 105 8.46 5.45 -29.30
C ASP A 105 7.67 4.58 -28.32
N ASP A 106 8.12 4.58 -27.08
CA ASP A 106 7.40 4.01 -25.96
C ASP A 106 6.27 4.97 -25.53
N LEU A 107 5.10 4.43 -25.21
CA LEU A 107 3.91 5.24 -24.88
C LEU A 107 4.08 6.09 -23.61
N ASP A 108 5.01 5.73 -22.72
CA ASP A 108 5.33 6.45 -21.49
C ASP A 108 6.52 7.42 -21.65
N ARG A 109 7.28 7.32 -22.74
CA ARG A 109 8.44 8.19 -23.01
C ARG A 109 8.10 9.35 -23.92
N ALA A 110 8.82 10.45 -23.74
CA ALA A 110 8.64 11.64 -24.55
C ALA A 110 8.93 11.36 -26.03
N SER A 111 8.00 11.76 -26.90
CA SER A 111 8.08 11.58 -28.35
C SER A 111 8.38 12.90 -29.04
N ASP A 112 9.23 12.88 -30.05
CA ASP A 112 9.47 14.03 -30.93
C ASP A 112 8.25 14.38 -31.79
N ALA A 113 7.34 13.42 -31.98
CA ALA A 113 6.07 13.65 -32.68
C ALA A 113 5.06 14.45 -31.84
N LEU A 114 5.27 14.57 -30.53
CA LEU A 114 4.38 15.24 -29.58
C LEU A 114 5.08 16.43 -28.93
N PHE A 115 5.53 17.37 -29.77
CA PHE A 115 6.11 18.63 -29.32
C PHE A 115 5.02 19.70 -29.19
N SER A 116 4.75 20.17 -27.98
CA SER A 116 3.80 21.26 -27.71
C SER A 116 4.36 22.21 -26.66
N GLU A 117 4.21 23.52 -26.88
CA GLU A 117 4.60 24.58 -25.93
C GLU A 117 6.07 24.46 -25.43
N GLY A 118 6.99 24.07 -26.32
CA GLY A 118 8.41 23.97 -26.00
C GLY A 118 8.82 22.71 -25.21
N ARG A 119 7.89 21.78 -24.95
CA ARG A 119 8.16 20.53 -24.24
C ARG A 119 7.73 19.32 -25.06
N ARG A 120 8.54 18.25 -25.02
CA ARG A 120 8.18 16.93 -25.56
C ARG A 120 7.28 16.22 -24.55
N ARG A 121 6.24 15.53 -25.02
CA ARG A 121 5.34 14.74 -24.18
C ARG A 121 5.29 13.29 -24.66
N SER A 122 4.95 12.37 -23.75
CA SER A 122 4.62 11.00 -24.15
C SER A 122 3.17 10.93 -24.62
N ALA A 123 2.82 9.85 -25.33
CA ALA A 123 1.46 9.63 -25.80
C ALA A 123 0.48 9.51 -24.62
N ALA A 124 0.89 8.79 -23.56
CA ALA A 124 0.10 8.64 -22.35
C ALA A 124 -0.13 9.98 -21.64
N THR A 125 0.90 10.80 -21.45
CA THR A 125 0.75 12.12 -20.80
C THR A 125 -0.13 13.05 -21.61
N ALA A 126 0.08 13.12 -22.93
CA ALA A 126 -0.69 13.98 -23.82
C ALA A 126 -2.19 13.65 -23.77
N LEU A 127 -2.53 12.36 -23.77
CA LEU A 127 -3.91 11.92 -23.64
C LEU A 127 -4.47 12.20 -22.24
N GLN A 128 -3.72 11.87 -21.18
CA GLN A 128 -4.17 12.06 -19.80
C GLN A 128 -4.41 13.54 -19.49
N ASP A 129 -3.54 14.44 -19.97
CA ASP A 129 -3.71 15.88 -19.86
C ASP A 129 -5.05 16.33 -20.46
N TRP A 130 -5.43 15.81 -21.63
CA TRP A 130 -6.71 16.15 -22.25
C TRP A 130 -7.90 15.59 -21.47
N LEU A 131 -7.86 14.30 -21.11
CA LEU A 131 -8.95 13.65 -20.37
C LEU A 131 -9.21 14.33 -19.02
N ASN A 132 -8.18 14.78 -18.31
CA ASN A 132 -8.33 15.45 -17.03
C ASN A 132 -8.85 16.90 -17.13
N HIS A 133 -8.86 17.50 -18.33
CA HIS A 133 -9.30 18.89 -18.53
C HIS A 133 -10.55 19.00 -19.42
N SER A 134 -11.06 17.88 -19.94
CA SER A 134 -12.19 17.85 -20.87
C SER A 134 -13.39 17.18 -20.22
N ASP A 135 -14.49 17.91 -20.07
CA ASP A 135 -15.77 17.34 -19.63
C ASP A 135 -16.46 16.52 -20.73
N GLU A 136 -15.97 16.61 -21.97
CA GLU A 136 -16.55 15.93 -23.14
C GLU A 136 -16.07 14.48 -23.26
N ALA A 137 -14.94 14.12 -22.64
CA ALA A 137 -14.29 12.82 -22.82
C ALA A 137 -13.78 12.24 -21.49
N LEU A 138 -14.32 11.09 -21.10
CA LEU A 138 -13.80 10.32 -19.97
C LEU A 138 -12.80 9.24 -20.38
N TRP A 139 -12.84 8.77 -21.63
CA TRP A 139 -12.02 7.67 -22.10
C TRP A 139 -11.36 7.99 -23.44
N GLY A 140 -10.15 7.48 -23.66
CA GLY A 140 -9.46 7.65 -24.94
C GLY A 140 -8.39 6.58 -25.18
N PHE A 141 -7.70 6.72 -26.32
CA PHE A 141 -6.69 5.75 -26.76
C PHE A 141 -5.30 6.35 -26.95
N ALA A 142 -4.26 5.66 -26.46
CA ALA A 142 -2.87 5.95 -26.82
C ALA A 142 -2.27 4.75 -27.57
N SER A 143 -1.60 4.98 -28.70
CA SER A 143 -1.04 3.89 -29.50
C SER A 143 0.25 4.27 -30.22
N ASN A 144 1.15 3.29 -30.35
CA ASN A 144 2.33 3.35 -31.21
C ASN A 144 2.23 2.34 -32.37
N GLY A 145 1.03 1.78 -32.59
CA GLY A 145 0.76 0.74 -33.59
C GLY A 145 1.07 -0.68 -33.12
N GLU A 146 2.02 -0.86 -32.20
CA GLU A 146 2.34 -2.17 -31.61
C GLU A 146 1.59 -2.42 -30.31
N ALA A 147 1.28 -1.36 -29.56
CA ALA A 147 0.44 -1.38 -28.38
C ALA A 147 -0.75 -0.40 -28.54
N LEU A 148 -1.89 -0.77 -27.96
CA LEU A 148 -3.07 0.09 -27.84
C LEU A 148 -3.49 0.15 -26.37
N ARG A 149 -3.52 1.36 -25.81
CA ARG A 149 -3.94 1.60 -24.43
C ARG A 149 -5.30 2.28 -24.40
N LEU A 150 -6.25 1.72 -23.66
CA LEU A 150 -7.46 2.38 -23.21
C LEU A 150 -7.14 3.12 -21.91
N MET A 151 -7.34 4.44 -21.90
CA MET A 151 -7.08 5.30 -20.74
C MET A 151 -8.36 6.03 -20.33
N ARG A 152 -8.49 6.29 -19.02
CA ARG A 152 -9.59 7.08 -18.43
C ARG A 152 -9.06 8.39 -17.85
N ASP A 153 -9.92 9.39 -17.66
CA ASP A 153 -9.65 10.49 -16.76
C ASP A 153 -9.24 9.97 -15.37
N ASN A 154 -8.13 10.49 -14.88
CA ASN A 154 -7.54 10.07 -13.62
C ASN A 154 -6.75 11.25 -13.06
N GLU A 155 -7.29 11.86 -12.00
CA GLU A 155 -6.65 12.96 -11.27
C GLU A 155 -5.32 12.49 -10.65
N SER A 156 -5.21 11.21 -10.31
CA SER A 156 -4.01 10.61 -9.78
C SER A 156 -3.06 10.17 -10.89
N LEU A 157 -2.08 11.01 -11.21
CA LEU A 157 -0.94 10.65 -12.08
C LEU A 157 0.00 9.60 -11.43
N THR A 158 -0.31 9.11 -10.23
CA THR A 158 0.57 8.26 -9.41
C THR A 158 0.58 6.79 -9.82
N ARG A 159 -0.47 6.34 -10.52
CA ARG A 159 -0.62 4.95 -10.99
C ARG A 159 -1.10 4.97 -12.44
N PRO A 160 -0.47 4.20 -13.35
CA PRO A 160 -0.98 4.06 -14.71
C PRO A 160 -2.37 3.41 -14.65
N ALA A 161 -3.43 4.18 -14.87
CA ALA A 161 -4.81 3.68 -14.96
C ALA A 161 -5.17 3.42 -16.42
N HIS A 162 -4.59 2.36 -16.98
CA HIS A 162 -4.84 1.99 -18.36
C HIS A 162 -4.97 0.48 -18.52
N ILE A 163 -5.68 0.08 -19.57
CA ILE A 163 -5.70 -1.30 -20.05
C ILE A 163 -4.91 -1.31 -21.35
N GLN A 164 -3.80 -2.05 -21.39
CA GLN A 164 -2.96 -2.18 -22.58
C GLN A 164 -3.25 -3.51 -23.28
N ALA A 165 -3.43 -3.44 -24.60
CA ALA A 165 -3.35 -4.58 -25.48
C ALA A 165 -2.04 -4.53 -26.28
N ASP A 166 -1.29 -5.62 -26.26
CA ASP A 166 -0.12 -5.83 -27.12
C ASP A 166 -0.62 -6.35 -28.48
N LEU A 167 -0.79 -5.44 -29.44
CA LEU A 167 -1.30 -5.78 -30.77
C LEU A 167 -0.32 -6.68 -31.53
N ARG A 168 0.99 -6.50 -31.32
CA ARG A 168 2.00 -7.38 -31.90
C ARG A 168 1.78 -8.80 -31.42
N GLN A 169 1.73 -9.02 -30.11
CA GLN A 169 1.50 -10.35 -29.54
C GLN A 169 0.18 -10.94 -30.03
N ILE A 170 -0.90 -10.16 -30.01
CA ILE A 170 -2.24 -10.61 -30.42
C ILE A 170 -2.27 -11.09 -31.87
N PHE A 171 -1.71 -10.32 -32.81
CA PHE A 171 -1.82 -10.63 -34.23
C PHE A 171 -0.71 -11.57 -34.74
N GLU A 172 0.52 -11.47 -34.24
CA GLU A 172 1.62 -12.35 -34.66
C GLU A 172 1.52 -13.75 -34.05
N ALA A 173 1.10 -13.86 -32.78
CA ALA A 173 0.93 -15.16 -32.11
C ALA A 173 -0.47 -15.78 -32.31
N GLU A 174 -1.31 -15.13 -33.11
CA GLU A 174 -2.72 -15.49 -33.33
C GLU A 174 -3.54 -15.68 -32.03
N ASP A 175 -3.30 -14.82 -31.03
CA ASP A 175 -4.00 -14.89 -29.74
C ASP A 175 -5.45 -14.35 -29.85
N PHE A 176 -6.32 -15.23 -30.32
CA PHE A 176 -7.73 -14.94 -30.51
C PHE A 176 -8.46 -14.61 -29.20
N ALA A 177 -8.04 -15.19 -28.06
CA ALA A 177 -8.71 -14.97 -26.77
C ALA A 177 -8.49 -13.53 -26.31
N SER A 178 -7.25 -13.05 -26.34
CA SER A 178 -6.92 -11.66 -26.02
C SER A 178 -7.58 -10.67 -26.98
N PHE A 179 -7.66 -11.00 -28.27
CA PHE A 179 -8.39 -10.17 -29.24
C PHE A 179 -9.90 -10.10 -28.93
N ALA A 180 -10.53 -11.23 -28.59
CA ALA A 180 -11.95 -11.27 -28.27
C ALA A 180 -12.27 -10.39 -27.07
N ALA A 181 -11.46 -10.49 -26.00
CA ALA A 181 -11.59 -9.63 -24.82
C ALA A 181 -11.39 -8.15 -25.18
N LEU A 182 -10.40 -7.82 -26.01
CA LEU A 182 -10.15 -6.46 -26.49
C LEU A 182 -11.35 -5.92 -27.27
N TRP A 183 -11.87 -6.68 -28.25
CA TRP A 183 -13.00 -6.28 -29.09
C TRP A 183 -14.25 -6.03 -28.26
N LEU A 184 -14.56 -6.91 -27.30
CA LEU A 184 -15.69 -6.74 -26.40
C LEU A 184 -15.58 -5.48 -25.53
N LEU A 185 -14.35 -5.10 -25.17
CA LEU A 185 -14.05 -3.97 -24.28
C LEU A 185 -14.03 -2.62 -24.99
N ILE A 186 -13.46 -2.53 -26.20
CA ILE A 186 -13.16 -1.24 -26.86
C ILE A 186 -13.98 -0.96 -28.12
N HIS A 187 -14.95 -1.81 -28.47
CA HIS A 187 -15.87 -1.52 -29.57
C HIS A 187 -16.53 -0.14 -29.42
N ALA A 188 -16.77 0.57 -30.52
CA ALA A 188 -17.24 1.95 -30.49
C ALA A 188 -18.58 2.13 -29.75
N SER A 189 -19.41 1.08 -29.71
CA SER A 189 -20.68 1.10 -28.95
C SER A 189 -20.48 1.15 -27.43
N ARG A 190 -19.26 0.97 -26.92
CA ARG A 190 -18.94 1.03 -25.48
C ARG A 190 -18.80 2.45 -24.94
N PHE A 191 -18.62 3.44 -25.83
CA PHE A 191 -18.30 4.83 -25.50
C PHE A 191 -19.52 5.78 -25.49
N GLY A 192 -20.73 5.22 -25.67
CA GLY A 192 -21.97 6.00 -25.70
C GLY A 192 -22.23 6.64 -27.07
N GLN A 193 -23.28 7.45 -27.14
CA GLN A 193 -23.69 8.16 -28.36
C GLN A 193 -23.14 9.59 -28.39
N ALA A 194 -22.89 10.14 -29.58
CA ALA A 194 -22.49 11.53 -29.73
C ALA A 194 -23.57 12.47 -29.15
N GLY A 195 -23.14 13.50 -28.40
CA GLY A 195 -24.03 14.49 -27.78
C GLY A 195 -24.70 14.08 -26.45
N ALA A 196 -24.61 12.82 -26.02
CA ALA A 196 -25.01 12.43 -24.66
C ALA A 196 -23.92 12.81 -23.63
N PRO A 197 -24.22 12.84 -22.31
CA PRO A 197 -23.20 13.06 -21.28
C PRO A 197 -22.07 12.02 -21.36
N ALA A 198 -20.82 12.43 -21.14
CA ALA A 198 -19.63 11.57 -21.27
C ALA A 198 -19.71 10.29 -20.41
N ALA A 199 -20.36 10.39 -19.24
CA ALA A 199 -20.58 9.28 -18.31
C ALA A 199 -21.64 8.27 -18.76
N ASP A 200 -22.50 8.62 -19.72
CA ASP A 200 -23.53 7.72 -20.23
C ASP A 200 -22.96 6.75 -21.28
N CYS A 201 -22.17 5.78 -20.81
CA CYS A 201 -21.56 4.75 -21.64
C CYS A 201 -21.46 3.41 -20.91
N ALA A 202 -21.26 2.32 -21.66
CA ALA A 202 -21.16 0.98 -21.07
C ALA A 202 -19.92 0.85 -20.17
N LEU A 203 -18.80 1.48 -20.57
CA LEU A 203 -17.55 1.47 -19.81
C LEU A 203 -17.72 2.07 -18.41
N GLU A 204 -18.42 3.19 -18.26
CA GLU A 204 -18.67 3.79 -16.94
C GLU A 204 -19.58 2.91 -16.08
N ARG A 205 -20.65 2.33 -16.65
CA ARG A 205 -21.52 1.41 -15.91
C ARG A 205 -20.76 0.17 -15.43
N TRP A 206 -19.89 -0.38 -16.27
CA TRP A 206 -19.03 -1.50 -15.91
C TRP A 206 -18.00 -1.11 -14.86
N ARG A 207 -17.45 0.10 -14.92
CA ARG A 207 -16.55 0.64 -13.91
C ARG A 207 -17.25 0.81 -12.56
N GLU A 208 -18.43 1.43 -12.55
CA GLU A 208 -19.26 1.58 -11.33
C GLU A 208 -19.64 0.22 -10.73
N GLN A 209 -20.01 -0.74 -11.58
CA GLN A 209 -20.29 -2.12 -11.14
C GLN A 209 -19.03 -2.76 -10.54
N GLY A 210 -17.88 -2.58 -11.18
CA GLY A 210 -16.58 -3.03 -10.67
C GLY A 210 -16.24 -2.41 -9.31
N ALA A 211 -16.45 -1.10 -9.15
CA ALA A 211 -16.22 -0.39 -7.90
C ALA A 211 -17.13 -0.90 -6.76
N ARG A 212 -18.43 -1.11 -7.04
CA ARG A 212 -19.36 -1.69 -6.06
C ARG A 212 -18.99 -3.12 -5.67
N GLN A 213 -18.52 -3.93 -6.64
CA GLN A 213 -18.01 -5.27 -6.36
C GLN A 213 -16.74 -5.23 -5.51
N GLY A 214 -15.87 -4.24 -5.69
CA GLY A 214 -14.69 -4.01 -4.84
C GLY A 214 -15.05 -3.78 -3.37
N ILE A 215 -16.06 -2.95 -3.09
CA ILE A 215 -16.54 -2.71 -1.72
C ILE A 215 -17.04 -4.01 -1.07
N ALA A 216 -17.85 -4.80 -1.77
CA ALA A 216 -18.33 -6.08 -1.25
C ALA A 216 -17.20 -7.11 -1.10
N ALA A 217 -16.19 -7.07 -1.98
CA ALA A 217 -14.99 -7.90 -1.87
C ALA A 217 -14.17 -7.55 -0.64
N ARG A 218 -14.09 -6.27 -0.26
CA ARG A 218 -13.39 -5.78 0.94
C ARG A 218 -13.96 -6.36 2.24
N ASP A 219 -15.28 -6.30 2.41
CA ASP A 219 -15.93 -6.85 3.61
C ASP A 219 -15.72 -8.37 3.71
N ARG A 220 -15.81 -9.07 2.58
CA ARG A 220 -15.52 -10.51 2.53
C ARG A 220 -14.04 -10.84 2.77
N LEU A 221 -13.14 -9.96 2.34
CA LEU A 221 -11.70 -10.12 2.58
C LEU A 221 -11.39 -10.00 4.07
N ARG A 222 -12.01 -9.03 4.76
CA ARG A 222 -11.95 -8.95 6.22
C ARG A 222 -12.37 -10.27 6.87
N ASP A 223 -13.54 -10.81 6.51
CA ASP A 223 -14.04 -12.07 7.06
C ASP A 223 -13.07 -13.23 6.76
N GLY A 224 -12.45 -13.20 5.59
CA GLY A 224 -11.38 -14.12 5.19
C GLY A 224 -10.16 -14.03 6.11
N VAL A 225 -9.66 -12.83 6.40
CA VAL A 225 -8.52 -12.63 7.30
C VAL A 225 -8.85 -13.06 8.73
N GLU A 226 -10.04 -12.72 9.23
CA GLU A 226 -10.51 -13.15 10.56
C GLU A 226 -10.54 -14.69 10.65
N ALA A 227 -11.11 -15.36 9.65
CA ALA A 227 -11.14 -16.81 9.58
C ALA A 227 -9.74 -17.42 9.46
N ALA A 228 -8.82 -16.77 8.74
CA ALA A 228 -7.43 -17.21 8.64
C ALA A 228 -6.71 -17.13 10.00
N LEU A 229 -6.92 -16.05 10.76
CA LEU A 229 -6.38 -15.90 12.12
C LEU A 229 -6.92 -16.99 13.05
N VAL A 230 -8.22 -17.29 12.99
CA VAL A 230 -8.81 -18.39 13.76
C VAL A 230 -8.21 -19.74 13.37
N ALA A 231 -8.04 -20.01 12.07
CA ALA A 231 -7.48 -21.25 11.57
C ALA A 231 -6.02 -21.46 12.01
N LEU A 232 -5.16 -20.44 11.84
CA LEU A 232 -3.78 -20.47 12.29
C LEU A 232 -3.68 -20.58 13.82
N GLY A 233 -4.41 -19.72 14.53
CA GLY A 233 -4.39 -19.69 15.99
C GLY A 233 -4.83 -21.01 16.62
N THR A 234 -5.96 -21.54 16.16
CA THR A 234 -6.44 -22.86 16.58
C THR A 234 -5.47 -23.98 16.18
N GLY A 235 -4.89 -23.90 14.97
CA GLY A 235 -3.93 -24.87 14.47
C GLY A 235 -2.70 -24.98 15.36
N PHE A 236 -2.03 -23.85 15.65
CA PHE A 236 -0.85 -23.86 16.51
C PHE A 236 -1.17 -24.32 17.94
N LEU A 237 -2.28 -23.86 18.53
CA LEU A 237 -2.69 -24.29 19.88
C LEU A 237 -3.03 -25.79 19.95
N SER A 238 -3.58 -26.35 18.86
CA SER A 238 -3.93 -27.77 18.80
C SER A 238 -2.69 -28.66 18.68
N GLU A 239 -1.75 -28.29 17.80
CA GLU A 239 -0.57 -29.10 17.49
C GLU A 239 0.56 -28.97 18.54
N ASN A 240 0.60 -27.87 19.30
CA ASN A 240 1.72 -27.56 20.19
C ASN A 240 1.28 -27.44 21.65
N ALA A 241 1.53 -28.50 22.44
CA ALA A 241 1.13 -28.56 23.84
C ALA A 241 1.80 -27.50 24.72
N GLY A 242 3.10 -27.24 24.52
CA GLY A 242 3.85 -26.24 25.28
C GLY A 242 3.36 -24.82 25.04
N LEU A 243 3.07 -24.46 23.78
CA LEU A 243 2.48 -23.17 23.44
C LEU A 243 1.09 -23.02 24.10
N ARG A 244 0.25 -24.04 23.98
CA ARG A 244 -1.08 -24.05 24.59
C ARG A 244 -1.04 -23.86 26.11
N GLU A 245 -0.10 -24.51 26.79
CA GLU A 245 0.07 -24.37 28.24
C GLU A 245 0.47 -22.93 28.62
N ARG A 246 1.47 -22.36 27.93
CA ARG A 246 1.96 -21.00 28.17
C ARG A 246 0.88 -19.95 27.94
N VAL A 247 0.06 -20.12 26.90
CA VAL A 247 -1.07 -19.23 26.64
C VAL A 247 -2.18 -19.43 27.69
N GLY A 248 -2.50 -20.68 28.03
CA GLY A 248 -3.58 -21.02 28.98
C GLY A 248 -3.29 -20.60 30.42
N ASN A 249 -2.04 -20.63 30.87
CA ASN A 249 -1.63 -20.19 32.21
C ASN A 249 -1.24 -18.70 32.29
N GLY A 250 -1.25 -18.00 31.16
CA GLY A 250 -0.91 -16.57 31.07
C GLY A 250 0.59 -16.25 31.07
N ALA A 251 1.49 -17.24 31.02
CA ALA A 251 2.92 -17.01 30.84
C ALA A 251 3.23 -16.35 29.49
N LEU A 252 2.43 -16.64 28.47
CA LEU A 252 2.34 -15.87 27.23
C LEU A 252 0.98 -15.16 27.21
N PRO A 253 0.91 -13.82 27.33
CA PRO A 253 -0.34 -13.10 27.21
C PRO A 253 -1.02 -13.41 25.87
N LEU A 254 -2.32 -13.70 25.90
CA LEU A 254 -3.11 -14.00 24.68
C LEU A 254 -2.99 -12.90 23.62
N GLN A 255 -2.86 -11.64 24.05
CA GLN A 255 -2.66 -10.50 23.15
C GLN A 255 -1.28 -10.51 22.45
N SER A 256 -0.23 -10.98 23.12
CA SER A 256 1.09 -11.15 22.51
C SER A 256 1.06 -12.26 21.45
N TYR A 257 0.43 -13.39 21.78
CA TYR A 257 0.21 -14.48 20.83
C TYR A 257 -0.60 -14.03 19.60
N PHE A 258 -1.69 -13.27 19.82
CA PHE A 258 -2.47 -12.68 18.75
C PHE A 258 -1.66 -11.72 17.87
N GLY A 259 -0.76 -10.93 18.48
CA GLY A 259 0.13 -10.06 17.72
C GLY A 259 1.10 -10.81 16.81
N GLU A 260 1.62 -11.96 17.24
CA GLU A 260 2.45 -12.81 16.38
C GLU A 260 1.65 -13.45 15.24
N LEU A 261 0.40 -13.86 15.49
CA LEU A 261 -0.50 -14.34 14.44
C LEU A 261 -0.78 -13.26 13.39
N LEU A 262 -0.97 -12.01 13.81
CA LEU A 262 -1.14 -10.88 12.89
C LEU A 262 0.11 -10.65 12.03
N ARG A 263 1.31 -10.66 12.63
CA ARG A 263 2.56 -10.58 11.88
C ARG A 263 2.72 -11.73 10.88
N LEU A 264 2.31 -12.94 11.24
CA LEU A 264 2.32 -14.09 10.33
C LEU A 264 1.36 -13.88 9.15
N ILE A 265 0.13 -13.42 9.40
CA ILE A 265 -0.81 -13.05 8.33
C ILE A 265 -0.20 -11.97 7.42
N TYR A 266 0.48 -10.98 7.98
CA TYR A 266 1.15 -9.93 7.21
C TYR A 266 2.30 -10.46 6.35
N ARG A 267 3.08 -11.43 6.86
CA ARG A 267 4.10 -12.14 6.05
C ARG A 267 3.46 -12.85 4.85
N LEU A 268 2.31 -13.49 5.04
CA LEU A 268 1.58 -14.16 3.96
C LEU A 268 1.05 -13.14 2.94
N ILE A 269 0.37 -12.10 3.39
CA ILE A 269 -0.19 -11.06 2.51
C ILE A 269 0.92 -10.36 1.73
N PHE A 270 2.02 -10.00 2.39
CA PHE A 270 3.20 -9.42 1.75
C PHE A 270 3.72 -10.34 0.65
N LEU A 271 3.88 -11.64 0.92
CA LEU A 271 4.34 -12.61 -0.07
C LEU A 271 3.38 -12.70 -1.26
N MET A 272 2.07 -12.79 -1.02
CA MET A 272 1.08 -12.82 -2.12
C MET A 272 1.17 -11.55 -2.98
N ALA A 273 1.27 -10.38 -2.36
CA ALA A 273 1.39 -9.11 -3.08
C ALA A 273 2.72 -9.00 -3.85
N ALA A 274 3.83 -9.41 -3.24
CA ALA A 274 5.16 -9.36 -3.86
C ALA A 274 5.28 -10.35 -5.04
N GLU A 275 4.71 -11.56 -4.91
CA GLU A 275 4.63 -12.54 -5.98
C GLU A 275 3.72 -12.05 -7.11
N ASP A 276 2.50 -11.61 -6.79
CA ASP A 276 1.53 -11.16 -7.80
C ASP A 276 2.05 -9.93 -8.54
N ARG A 277 2.79 -9.02 -7.89
CA ARG A 277 3.41 -7.84 -8.55
C ARG A 277 4.74 -8.14 -9.26
N ASP A 278 5.23 -9.39 -9.23
CA ASP A 278 6.56 -9.81 -9.70
C ASP A 278 7.72 -8.97 -9.11
N LEU A 279 7.61 -8.60 -7.83
CA LEU A 279 8.58 -7.76 -7.12
C LEU A 279 9.50 -8.54 -6.18
N LEU A 280 9.22 -9.81 -5.94
CA LEU A 280 9.94 -10.62 -4.96
C LEU A 280 11.40 -10.89 -5.38
N HIS A 281 11.63 -11.17 -6.66
CA HIS A 281 12.95 -11.60 -7.16
C HIS A 281 13.79 -10.40 -7.62
N PRO A 282 15.09 -10.34 -7.30
CA PRO A 282 15.98 -9.32 -7.87
C PRO A 282 16.05 -9.45 -9.39
N PRO A 283 16.26 -8.35 -10.14
CA PRO A 283 16.42 -8.40 -11.60
C PRO A 283 17.57 -9.32 -12.07
N SER A 284 18.58 -9.52 -11.21
CA SER A 284 19.72 -10.40 -11.46
C SER A 284 19.46 -11.89 -11.14
N ALA A 285 18.27 -12.26 -10.66
CA ALA A 285 17.96 -13.65 -10.33
C ALA A 285 17.98 -14.54 -11.57
N MET A 286 18.67 -15.70 -11.46
CA MET A 286 18.67 -16.69 -12.52
C MET A 286 17.27 -17.27 -12.74
N LEU A 287 16.87 -17.43 -14.01
CA LEU A 287 15.57 -18.00 -14.37
C LEU A 287 15.33 -19.39 -13.76
N ALA A 288 16.38 -20.21 -13.64
CA ALA A 288 16.30 -21.52 -12.99
C ALA A 288 15.93 -21.42 -11.50
N ALA A 289 16.47 -20.42 -10.79
CA ALA A 289 16.17 -20.19 -9.38
C ALA A 289 14.72 -19.70 -9.19
N ARG A 290 14.26 -18.77 -10.05
CA ARG A 290 12.85 -18.32 -10.08
C ARG A 290 11.89 -19.48 -10.33
N ARG A 291 12.22 -20.37 -11.28
CA ARG A 291 11.41 -21.57 -11.56
C ARG A 291 11.38 -22.54 -10.38
N LEU A 292 12.51 -22.77 -9.72
CA LEU A 292 12.59 -23.63 -8.54
C LEU A 292 11.71 -23.10 -7.41
N TYR A 293 11.77 -21.80 -7.15
CA TYR A 293 10.90 -21.14 -6.19
C TYR A 293 9.43 -21.28 -6.57
N ALA A 294 9.07 -20.88 -7.79
CA ALA A 294 7.70 -20.92 -8.30
C ALA A 294 7.05 -22.31 -8.16
N GLN A 295 7.79 -23.38 -8.43
CA GLN A 295 7.28 -24.75 -8.42
C GLN A 295 7.28 -25.41 -7.03
N GLY A 296 8.25 -25.05 -6.18
CA GLY A 296 8.48 -25.76 -4.91
C GLY A 296 8.07 -25.02 -3.65
N TYR A 297 8.16 -23.69 -3.65
CA TYR A 297 8.12 -22.87 -2.44
C TYR A 297 7.16 -21.67 -2.52
N SER A 298 6.69 -21.31 -3.71
CA SER A 298 5.83 -20.14 -3.88
C SER A 298 4.53 -20.27 -3.08
N LEU A 299 4.09 -19.13 -2.58
CA LEU A 299 2.78 -19.03 -1.95
C LEU A 299 1.71 -19.25 -3.02
N ALA A 300 1.88 -18.78 -4.25
CA ALA A 300 1.04 -19.08 -5.41
C ALA A 300 0.71 -20.58 -5.56
N ALA A 301 1.70 -21.47 -5.47
CA ALA A 301 1.47 -22.92 -5.53
C ALA A 301 0.63 -23.43 -4.34
N LEU A 302 0.82 -22.88 -3.14
CA LEU A 302 -0.03 -23.18 -1.98
C LEU A 302 -1.45 -22.64 -2.17
N ARG A 303 -1.63 -21.46 -2.79
CA ARG A 303 -2.95 -20.85 -3.09
C ARG A 303 -3.76 -21.76 -4.00
N GLU A 304 -3.17 -22.24 -5.10
CA GLU A 304 -3.83 -23.18 -6.01
C GLU A 304 -4.20 -24.50 -5.32
N ARG A 305 -3.30 -25.02 -4.49
CA ARG A 305 -3.51 -26.29 -3.80
C ARG A 305 -4.56 -26.20 -2.70
N SER A 306 -4.71 -25.02 -2.08
CA SER A 306 -5.68 -24.77 -1.01
C SER A 306 -7.14 -25.01 -1.43
N ILE A 307 -7.46 -24.92 -2.73
CA ILE A 307 -8.80 -25.21 -3.26
C ILE A 307 -9.15 -26.70 -3.11
N ARG A 308 -8.15 -27.59 -3.17
CA ARG A 308 -8.36 -29.04 -3.12
C ARG A 308 -8.49 -29.50 -1.68
N ARG A 309 -9.70 -29.78 -1.22
CA ARG A 309 -9.94 -30.30 0.14
C ARG A 309 -9.15 -31.57 0.48
N SER A 310 -8.82 -32.41 -0.51
CA SER A 310 -7.98 -33.59 -0.29
C SER A 310 -6.54 -33.27 0.11
N ALA A 311 -6.07 -32.04 -0.11
CA ALA A 311 -4.76 -31.58 0.34
C ALA A 311 -4.76 -31.13 1.82
N TRP A 312 -5.92 -31.02 2.46
CA TRP A 312 -6.07 -30.54 3.84
C TRP A 312 -5.86 -31.71 4.82
N ASP A 313 -4.64 -32.21 4.85
CA ASP A 313 -4.23 -33.35 5.68
C ASP A 313 -3.58 -32.91 7.02
N GLY A 314 -3.21 -33.90 7.85
CA GLY A 314 -2.60 -33.67 9.16
C GLY A 314 -1.07 -33.58 9.16
N HIS A 315 -0.41 -33.62 7.99
CA HIS A 315 1.04 -33.50 7.91
C HIS A 315 1.48 -32.04 8.10
N HIS A 316 2.78 -31.82 8.29
CA HIS A 316 3.36 -30.50 8.62
C HIS A 316 4.33 -29.98 7.53
N ASP A 317 4.52 -30.73 6.44
CA ASP A 317 5.54 -30.49 5.40
C ASP A 317 5.44 -29.12 4.75
N ARG A 318 4.22 -28.56 4.62
CA ARG A 318 4.03 -27.25 3.98
C ARG A 318 4.33 -26.08 4.90
N TRP A 319 4.09 -26.25 6.19
CA TRP A 319 4.52 -25.27 7.16
C TRP A 319 6.05 -25.23 7.22
N GLU A 320 6.70 -26.39 7.25
CA GLU A 320 8.16 -26.48 7.20
C GLU A 320 8.75 -25.85 5.92
N GLY A 321 8.13 -26.12 4.76
CA GLY A 321 8.51 -25.50 3.50
C GLY A 321 8.35 -23.97 3.50
N LEU A 322 7.28 -23.46 4.11
CA LEU A 322 7.03 -22.02 4.22
C LEU A 322 7.99 -21.34 5.21
N ALA A 323 8.34 -22.01 6.31
CA ALA A 323 9.33 -21.52 7.26
C ALA A 323 10.71 -21.33 6.59
N ILE A 324 11.10 -22.23 5.67
CA ILE A 324 12.30 -22.06 4.84
C ILE A 324 12.23 -20.76 4.02
N VAL A 325 11.06 -20.41 3.48
CA VAL A 325 10.87 -19.17 2.72
C VAL A 325 11.04 -17.96 3.63
N PHE A 326 10.45 -17.96 4.83
CA PHE A 326 10.60 -16.85 5.78
C PHE A 326 12.07 -16.65 6.19
N ASP A 327 12.77 -17.71 6.56
CA ASP A 327 14.19 -17.67 6.89
C ASP A 327 15.05 -17.24 5.68
N ALA A 328 14.71 -17.69 4.47
CA ALA A 328 15.35 -17.24 3.24
C ALA A 328 15.09 -15.75 2.95
N LEU A 329 13.95 -15.19 3.34
CA LEU A 329 13.65 -13.76 3.19
C LEU A 329 14.27 -12.91 4.30
N ASP A 330 14.64 -13.48 5.45
CA ASP A 330 15.43 -12.75 6.44
C ASP A 330 16.86 -12.51 5.91
N ARG A 331 17.53 -13.59 5.49
CA ARG A 331 18.98 -13.57 5.19
C ARG A 331 19.37 -13.62 3.71
N GLY A 332 18.41 -13.89 2.83
CA GLY A 332 18.61 -14.11 1.40
C GLY A 332 18.97 -15.56 1.05
N GLU A 333 18.48 -16.06 -0.09
CA GLU A 333 18.81 -17.39 -0.62
C GLU A 333 18.92 -17.37 -2.16
N LYS A 334 20.16 -17.42 -2.65
CA LYS A 334 20.47 -17.35 -4.08
C LYS A 334 19.89 -18.51 -4.88
N ARG A 335 19.79 -19.71 -4.31
CA ARG A 335 19.25 -20.90 -4.99
C ARG A 335 17.77 -20.77 -5.32
N LEU A 336 17.03 -19.99 -4.52
CA LEU A 336 15.62 -19.68 -4.74
C LEU A 336 15.41 -18.30 -5.39
N GLY A 337 16.50 -17.55 -5.62
CA GLY A 337 16.43 -16.20 -6.14
C GLY A 337 15.73 -15.24 -5.18
N LEU A 338 15.82 -15.48 -3.86
CA LEU A 338 15.18 -14.66 -2.84
C LEU A 338 16.18 -13.65 -2.26
N PRO A 339 15.83 -12.35 -2.20
CA PRO A 339 16.65 -11.34 -1.57
C PRO A 339 16.55 -11.42 -0.04
N ALA A 340 17.50 -10.79 0.64
CA ALA A 340 17.42 -10.58 2.08
C ALA A 340 16.58 -9.33 2.35
N LEU A 341 15.34 -9.53 2.77
CA LEU A 341 14.36 -8.48 3.08
C LEU A 341 14.48 -8.00 4.53
N GLY A 342 14.71 -8.91 5.48
CA GLY A 342 14.73 -8.60 6.91
C GLY A 342 13.40 -8.02 7.42
N ALA A 343 13.47 -7.20 8.47
CA ALA A 343 12.35 -6.48 9.09
C ALA A 343 11.14 -7.39 9.38
N LEU A 344 10.06 -7.33 8.60
CA LEU A 344 8.88 -8.20 8.73
C LEU A 344 9.25 -9.69 8.78
N PHE A 345 10.29 -10.12 8.05
CA PHE A 345 10.79 -11.49 8.02
C PHE A 345 11.94 -11.75 8.99
N GLY A 346 12.34 -10.75 9.77
CA GLY A 346 13.42 -10.84 10.74
C GLY A 346 13.20 -11.97 11.75
N HIS A 347 14.28 -12.67 12.08
CA HIS A 347 14.29 -13.62 13.18
C HIS A 347 13.88 -12.95 14.50
N GLY A 348 12.97 -13.57 15.26
CA GLY A 348 12.51 -13.05 16.56
C GLY A 348 11.35 -12.06 16.50
N GLU A 349 10.78 -11.80 15.32
CA GLU A 349 9.53 -11.03 15.19
C GLU A 349 8.28 -11.83 15.58
N VAL A 350 8.36 -13.16 15.50
CA VAL A 350 7.31 -14.12 15.92
C VAL A 350 7.92 -15.27 16.74
N PRO A 351 8.60 -14.95 17.87
CA PRO A 351 9.43 -15.90 18.59
C PRO A 351 8.67 -17.12 19.11
N ASP A 352 7.37 -16.99 19.41
CA ASP A 352 6.54 -18.09 19.87
C ASP A 352 5.97 -18.94 18.73
N LEU A 353 6.16 -18.51 17.47
CA LEU A 353 5.78 -19.23 16.25
C LEU A 353 6.97 -19.74 15.41
N ASP A 354 8.22 -19.43 15.78
CA ASP A 354 9.40 -19.86 15.01
C ASP A 354 9.67 -21.38 15.16
N GLU A 355 9.45 -21.96 16.34
CA GLU A 355 9.73 -23.38 16.65
C GLU A 355 8.47 -24.23 16.90
N VAL A 356 7.41 -24.01 16.14
CA VAL A 356 6.13 -24.72 16.29
C VAL A 356 5.71 -25.47 15.03
N ARG A 357 4.84 -26.46 15.21
CA ARG A 357 4.25 -27.24 14.11
C ARG A 357 2.87 -26.71 13.75
N LEU A 358 2.52 -26.79 12.47
CA LEU A 358 1.20 -26.44 11.97
C LEU A 358 0.76 -27.46 10.93
N SER A 359 -0.44 -28.02 11.12
CA SER A 359 -1.00 -28.98 10.16
C SER A 359 -1.30 -28.32 8.81
N ASN A 360 -1.14 -29.09 7.73
CA ASN A 360 -1.49 -28.68 6.38
C ASN A 360 -2.95 -28.25 6.29
N LYS A 361 -3.84 -28.91 7.04
CA LYS A 361 -5.24 -28.49 7.17
C LYS A 361 -5.37 -27.05 7.64
N ALA A 362 -4.74 -26.68 8.76
CA ALA A 362 -4.85 -25.32 9.30
C ALA A 362 -4.17 -24.28 8.41
N LEU A 363 -2.99 -24.61 7.86
CA LEU A 363 -2.26 -23.74 6.95
C LEU A 363 -3.04 -23.49 5.64
N LEU A 364 -3.51 -24.55 4.99
CA LEU A 364 -4.23 -24.43 3.72
C LEU A 364 -5.61 -23.81 3.90
N GLU A 365 -6.26 -24.01 5.05
CA GLU A 365 -7.47 -23.25 5.38
C GLU A 365 -7.16 -21.75 5.45
N ALA A 366 -6.13 -21.34 6.19
CA ALA A 366 -5.74 -19.94 6.26
C ALA A 366 -5.37 -19.37 4.89
N VAL A 367 -4.53 -20.07 4.11
CA VAL A 367 -4.16 -19.66 2.74
C VAL A 367 -5.39 -19.56 1.85
N TYR A 368 -6.33 -20.50 1.95
CA TYR A 368 -7.58 -20.47 1.17
C TYR A 368 -8.39 -19.21 1.49
N ARG A 369 -8.57 -18.89 2.78
CA ARG A 369 -9.33 -17.72 3.25
C ARG A 369 -8.72 -16.39 2.83
N LEU A 370 -7.40 -16.32 2.72
CA LEU A 370 -6.67 -15.15 2.23
C LEU A 370 -6.67 -15.05 0.69
N SER A 371 -6.87 -16.17 -0.01
CA SER A 371 -6.65 -16.23 -1.46
C SER A 371 -7.92 -16.19 -2.28
N TRP A 372 -9.06 -16.55 -1.69
CA TRP A 372 -10.29 -16.77 -2.41
C TRP A 372 -11.49 -16.15 -1.68
N LEU A 373 -12.27 -15.38 -2.42
CA LEU A 373 -13.58 -14.87 -2.00
C LEU A 373 -14.66 -15.81 -2.52
N VAL A 374 -15.56 -16.21 -1.63
CA VAL A 374 -16.72 -17.04 -1.97
C VAL A 374 -17.93 -16.12 -2.09
N ASP A 375 -18.55 -16.09 -3.27
CA ASP A 375 -19.79 -15.36 -3.54
C ASP A 375 -20.87 -16.33 -4.05
N GLY A 376 -21.71 -16.81 -3.13
CA GLY A 376 -22.68 -17.87 -3.41
C GLY A 376 -21.99 -19.13 -3.90
N ALA A 377 -22.19 -19.48 -5.18
CA ALA A 377 -21.55 -20.62 -5.83
C ALA A 377 -20.24 -20.26 -6.56
N THR A 378 -19.88 -18.98 -6.63
CA THR A 378 -18.71 -18.50 -7.37
C THR A 378 -17.51 -18.37 -6.45
N LEU A 379 -16.38 -18.94 -6.88
CA LEU A 379 -15.09 -18.74 -6.23
C LEU A 379 -14.28 -17.72 -7.04
N GLN A 380 -13.89 -16.62 -6.42
CA GLN A 380 -13.09 -15.56 -7.06
C GLN A 380 -11.73 -15.44 -6.37
N PRO A 381 -10.61 -15.41 -7.11
CA PRO A 381 -9.31 -15.14 -6.52
C PRO A 381 -9.26 -13.69 -6.00
N VAL A 382 -8.63 -13.50 -4.84
CA VAL A 382 -8.25 -12.17 -4.36
C VAL A 382 -7.12 -11.64 -5.23
N ASN A 383 -7.28 -10.43 -5.76
CA ASN A 383 -6.28 -9.78 -6.61
C ASN A 383 -5.29 -8.96 -5.76
N TRP A 384 -4.23 -9.61 -5.26
CA TRP A 384 -3.22 -8.92 -4.45
C TRP A 384 -2.29 -8.00 -5.27
N ARG A 385 -2.26 -8.15 -6.61
CA ARG A 385 -1.51 -7.26 -7.51
C ARG A 385 -2.05 -5.84 -7.42
N ASP A 386 -3.36 -5.70 -7.64
CA ASP A 386 -4.03 -4.41 -7.78
C ASP A 386 -4.73 -3.95 -6.50
N MET A 387 -4.63 -4.73 -5.42
CA MET A 387 -5.20 -4.40 -4.10
C MET A 387 -4.78 -2.99 -3.69
N GLU A 388 -5.77 -2.13 -3.47
CA GLU A 388 -5.52 -0.76 -3.07
C GLU A 388 -5.20 -0.71 -1.57
N THR A 389 -4.46 0.31 -1.17
CA THR A 389 -4.13 0.49 0.25
C THR A 389 -5.34 0.86 1.09
N GLU A 390 -6.40 1.36 0.47
CA GLU A 390 -7.70 1.56 1.10
C GLU A 390 -8.34 0.23 1.50
N GLU A 391 -8.29 -0.75 0.59
CA GLU A 391 -8.83 -2.08 0.80
C GLU A 391 -8.05 -2.77 1.93
N LEU A 392 -6.72 -2.69 1.89
CA LEU A 392 -5.84 -3.18 2.96
C LEU A 392 -6.06 -2.44 4.28
N GLY A 393 -6.05 -1.10 4.28
CA GLY A 393 -6.18 -0.28 5.49
C GLY A 393 -7.46 -0.60 6.27
N SER A 394 -8.58 -0.72 5.57
CA SER A 394 -9.86 -1.08 6.20
C SER A 394 -9.91 -2.52 6.74
N VAL A 395 -9.30 -3.49 6.03
CA VAL A 395 -9.15 -4.86 6.54
C VAL A 395 -8.36 -4.81 7.82
N TYR A 396 -7.23 -4.13 7.83
CA TYR A 396 -6.34 -4.10 8.98
C TYR A 396 -6.90 -3.35 10.18
N GLU A 397 -7.64 -2.26 9.97
CA GLU A 397 -8.34 -1.56 11.05
C GLU A 397 -9.38 -2.45 11.72
N SER A 398 -10.11 -3.25 10.93
CA SER A 398 -11.05 -4.20 11.50
C SER A 398 -10.36 -5.26 12.35
N LEU A 399 -9.12 -5.63 12.02
CA LEU A 399 -8.31 -6.54 12.85
C LEU A 399 -7.94 -5.92 14.20
N LEU A 400 -7.78 -4.60 14.27
CA LEU A 400 -7.54 -3.89 15.54
C LEU A 400 -8.76 -3.92 16.47
N GLU A 401 -9.98 -4.13 15.94
CA GLU A 401 -11.19 -4.29 16.74
C GLU A 401 -11.32 -5.72 17.34
N LEU A 402 -10.59 -6.69 16.80
CA LEU A 402 -10.72 -8.09 17.20
C LEU A 402 -10.18 -8.30 18.62
N THR A 403 -11.03 -8.86 19.48
CA THR A 403 -10.65 -9.26 20.83
C THR A 403 -10.52 -10.79 20.90
N PRO A 404 -9.30 -11.34 20.95
CA PRO A 404 -9.09 -12.79 20.98
C PRO A 404 -9.65 -13.40 22.27
N ARG A 405 -10.25 -14.59 22.14
CA ARG A 405 -10.72 -15.44 23.24
C ARG A 405 -10.32 -16.89 22.99
N LEU A 406 -10.05 -17.59 24.09
CA LEU A 406 -9.78 -19.01 24.10
C LEU A 406 -11.01 -19.78 24.55
N SER A 407 -11.20 -20.96 23.98
CA SER A 407 -12.13 -21.96 24.51
C SER A 407 -11.68 -22.47 25.88
N GLU A 408 -12.60 -23.08 26.64
CA GLU A 408 -12.31 -23.66 27.96
C GLU A 408 -11.21 -24.72 27.92
N ASP A 409 -11.07 -25.45 26.81
CA ASP A 409 -10.02 -26.46 26.62
C ASP A 409 -8.67 -25.86 26.14
N GLY A 410 -8.63 -24.54 25.91
CA GLY A 410 -7.46 -23.80 25.43
C GLY A 410 -7.02 -24.14 24.00
N ARG A 411 -7.81 -24.91 23.23
CA ARG A 411 -7.40 -25.39 21.89
C ARG A 411 -7.91 -24.54 20.75
N LYS A 412 -9.02 -23.81 20.95
CA LYS A 412 -9.62 -22.97 19.92
C LYS A 412 -9.45 -21.50 20.23
N LEU A 413 -9.02 -20.77 19.21
CA LEU A 413 -9.06 -19.32 19.18
C LEU A 413 -10.41 -18.89 18.58
N SER A 414 -11.00 -17.84 19.13
CA SER A 414 -12.21 -17.19 18.63
C SER A 414 -12.15 -15.69 18.91
N PHE A 415 -13.06 -14.92 18.32
CA PHE A 415 -13.20 -13.49 18.60
C PHE A 415 -14.56 -13.19 19.25
N ALA A 416 -14.60 -12.17 20.10
CA ALA A 416 -15.83 -11.75 20.74
C ALA A 416 -16.82 -11.14 19.71
N THR A 417 -18.07 -11.60 19.71
CA THR A 417 -19.10 -11.22 18.72
C THR A 417 -20.10 -10.17 19.19
N ASP A 418 -20.30 -10.00 20.50
CA ASP A 418 -21.37 -9.14 21.05
C ASP A 418 -20.88 -7.80 21.63
N VAL A 419 -21.57 -6.72 21.25
CA VAL A 419 -21.38 -5.33 21.74
C VAL A 419 -21.61 -5.21 23.26
N SER A 420 -22.47 -6.07 23.81
CA SER A 420 -22.77 -6.11 25.25
C SER A 420 -21.64 -6.74 26.08
N GLU A 421 -20.88 -7.66 25.47
CA GLU A 421 -19.70 -8.28 26.06
C GLU A 421 -18.40 -7.50 25.78
N THR A 422 -18.42 -6.59 24.79
CA THR A 422 -17.39 -5.57 24.55
C THR A 422 -17.58 -4.31 25.39
N LYS A 423 -18.52 -4.30 26.36
CA LYS A 423 -18.77 -3.16 27.27
C LYS A 423 -17.57 -2.74 28.12
N GLY A 424 -16.50 -3.54 28.12
CA GLY A 424 -15.16 -3.17 28.61
C GLY A 424 -14.21 -2.74 27.49
N ASN A 425 -14.55 -1.66 26.78
CA ASN A 425 -13.63 -0.74 26.09
C ASN A 425 -12.53 -1.30 25.17
N GLN A 426 -12.76 -1.15 23.85
CA GLN A 426 -11.76 -0.58 22.91
C GLN A 426 -12.43 0.42 21.96
N ARG A 427 -13.60 0.08 21.38
CA ARG A 427 -14.38 0.91 20.44
C ARG A 427 -14.62 2.39 20.82
N LYS A 428 -14.82 2.73 22.10
CA LYS A 428 -15.06 4.11 22.56
C LYS A 428 -13.83 4.80 23.15
N THR A 429 -12.79 4.04 23.47
CA THR A 429 -11.58 4.54 24.16
C THR A 429 -10.39 4.71 23.24
N THR A 430 -10.29 3.96 22.14
CA THR A 430 -9.16 4.05 21.21
C THR A 430 -9.42 5.01 20.05
N GLY A 431 -10.69 5.37 19.80
CA GLY A 431 -11.04 6.32 18.72
C GLY A 431 -10.67 5.84 17.32
N SER A 432 -10.44 4.53 17.12
CA SER A 432 -10.01 3.93 15.86
C SER A 432 -11.14 3.94 14.84
N TYR A 433 -11.37 5.08 14.20
CA TYR A 433 -12.32 5.22 13.10
C TYR A 433 -11.57 5.26 11.77
N TYR A 434 -11.99 4.39 10.86
CA TYR A 434 -11.61 4.46 9.45
C TYR A 434 -11.91 5.85 8.90
N THR A 435 -10.92 6.44 8.22
CA THR A 435 -11.15 7.65 7.44
C THR A 435 -11.34 7.27 5.97
N PRO A 436 -12.54 7.46 5.39
CA PRO A 436 -12.79 7.22 3.97
C PRO A 436 -11.77 7.95 3.08
N ASP A 437 -11.33 7.29 2.01
CA ASP A 437 -10.30 7.85 1.14
C ASP A 437 -10.68 9.22 0.55
N SER A 438 -11.93 9.40 0.15
CA SER A 438 -12.43 10.71 -0.29
C SER A 438 -12.14 11.86 0.69
N LEU A 439 -12.17 11.61 2.00
CA LEU A 439 -11.80 12.61 3.01
C LEU A 439 -10.29 12.78 3.12
N VAL A 440 -9.53 11.69 2.96
CA VAL A 440 -8.07 11.73 2.91
C VAL A 440 -7.60 12.56 1.70
N GLN A 441 -8.12 12.28 0.50
CA GLN A 441 -7.77 13.04 -0.70
C GLN A 441 -8.14 14.51 -0.53
N MET A 442 -9.36 14.82 -0.06
CA MET A 442 -9.78 16.20 0.17
C MET A 442 -8.85 16.96 1.14
N LEU A 443 -8.37 16.30 2.20
CA LEU A 443 -7.40 16.90 3.11
C LEU A 443 -6.06 17.14 2.40
N LEU A 444 -5.58 16.17 1.63
CA LEU A 444 -4.32 16.30 0.91
C LEU A 444 -4.39 17.37 -0.19
N ASP A 445 -5.52 17.50 -0.88
CA ASP A 445 -5.76 18.55 -1.90
C ASP A 445 -5.67 19.95 -1.31
N SER A 446 -6.17 20.12 -0.08
CA SER A 446 -6.22 21.42 0.58
C SER A 446 -4.99 21.75 1.43
N ALA A 447 -4.29 20.74 1.94
CA ALA A 447 -3.18 20.92 2.88
C ALA A 447 -1.80 20.55 2.33
N LEU A 448 -1.70 19.47 1.54
CA LEU A 448 -0.42 18.97 1.03
C LEU A 448 -0.10 19.57 -0.34
N ASP A 449 -1.04 19.52 -1.29
CA ASP A 449 -0.81 19.95 -2.67
C ASP A 449 -0.34 21.41 -2.78
N PRO A 450 -0.89 22.39 -2.05
CA PRO A 450 -0.39 23.76 -2.09
C PRO A 450 1.06 23.89 -1.59
N VAL A 451 1.48 23.02 -0.67
CA VAL A 451 2.87 22.98 -0.19
C VAL A 451 3.78 22.44 -1.29
N LEU A 452 3.37 21.37 -1.96
CA LEU A 452 4.11 20.76 -3.06
C LEU A 452 4.22 21.72 -4.26
N ASP A 453 3.13 22.38 -4.65
CA ASP A 453 3.11 23.38 -5.73
C ASP A 453 4.11 24.51 -5.46
N ARG A 454 4.14 25.01 -4.22
CA ARG A 454 5.09 26.05 -3.81
C ARG A 454 6.54 25.55 -3.87
N VAL A 455 6.81 24.34 -3.38
CA VAL A 455 8.15 23.75 -3.45
C VAL A 455 8.61 23.59 -4.90
N GLU A 456 7.73 23.16 -5.79
CA GLU A 456 8.02 23.00 -7.22
C GLU A 456 8.29 24.34 -7.92
N ALA A 457 7.62 25.41 -7.52
CA ALA A 457 7.78 26.73 -8.11
C ALA A 457 9.04 27.48 -7.63
N GLU A 458 9.47 27.25 -6.38
CA GLU A 458 10.55 28.00 -5.74
C GLU A 458 11.93 27.30 -5.83
N ALA A 459 11.97 25.97 -5.98
CA ALA A 459 13.20 25.21 -5.92
C ALA A 459 13.97 25.18 -7.27
N GLU A 460 15.30 25.33 -7.21
CA GLU A 460 16.17 25.09 -8.37
C GLU A 460 16.18 23.62 -8.80
N ASP A 461 16.11 22.71 -7.83
CA ASP A 461 15.93 21.26 -8.04
C ASP A 461 14.62 20.81 -7.35
N PRO A 462 13.48 20.83 -8.07
CA PRO A 462 12.20 20.41 -7.52
C PRO A 462 12.19 18.97 -7.02
N ALA A 463 12.92 18.05 -7.67
CA ALA A 463 12.90 16.64 -7.29
C ALA A 463 13.53 16.43 -5.91
N GLU A 464 14.71 16.99 -5.67
CA GLU A 464 15.38 16.91 -4.38
C GLU A 464 14.64 17.68 -3.28
N ALA A 465 14.07 18.84 -3.60
CA ALA A 465 13.31 19.63 -2.64
C ALA A 465 12.01 18.91 -2.21
N LEU A 466 11.28 18.31 -3.16
CA LEU A 466 10.09 17.50 -2.89
C LEU A 466 10.41 16.26 -2.05
N ALA A 467 11.49 15.54 -2.36
CA ALA A 467 11.91 14.35 -1.62
C ALA A 467 12.22 14.64 -0.13
N ARG A 468 12.52 15.91 0.19
CA ARG A 468 12.80 16.37 1.56
C ARG A 468 11.57 16.88 2.32
N VAL A 469 10.40 16.94 1.68
CA VAL A 469 9.14 17.32 2.35
C VAL A 469 8.83 16.30 3.43
N THR A 470 8.58 16.77 4.65
CA THR A 470 8.23 15.92 5.78
C THR A 470 6.73 16.02 6.10
N VAL A 471 6.08 14.88 6.27
CA VAL A 471 4.68 14.73 6.69
C VAL A 471 4.64 13.95 8.00
N ILE A 472 3.82 14.42 8.94
CA ILE A 472 3.59 13.73 10.21
C ILE A 472 2.09 13.50 10.44
N ASP A 473 1.75 12.27 10.82
CA ASP A 473 0.44 11.91 11.36
C ASP A 473 0.59 11.47 12.83
N PRO A 474 0.13 12.28 13.79
CA PRO A 474 0.29 12.01 15.22
C PRO A 474 -0.69 10.98 15.79
N ALA A 475 -1.62 10.46 14.98
CA ALA A 475 -2.55 9.39 15.35
C ALA A 475 -2.75 8.47 14.14
N CYS A 476 -1.64 7.88 13.66
CA CYS A 476 -1.57 7.36 12.30
C CYS A 476 -2.41 6.12 12.04
N GLY A 477 -2.86 5.40 13.08
CA GLY A 477 -3.69 4.22 12.92
C GLY A 477 -3.05 3.20 11.97
N SER A 478 -3.74 2.89 10.88
CA SER A 478 -3.28 1.97 9.82
C SER A 478 -2.27 2.58 8.83
N GLY A 479 -1.99 3.88 8.93
CA GLY A 479 -1.06 4.59 8.07
C GLY A 479 -1.67 5.11 6.77
N HIS A 480 -3.00 5.15 6.63
CA HIS A 480 -3.68 5.51 5.38
C HIS A 480 -3.31 6.91 4.87
N PHE A 481 -3.35 7.93 5.76
CA PHE A 481 -2.92 9.29 5.43
C PHE A 481 -1.44 9.37 5.04
N LEU A 482 -0.58 8.69 5.81
CA LEU A 482 0.86 8.69 5.58
C LEU A 482 1.22 8.11 4.22
N LEU A 483 0.56 7.03 3.83
CA LEU A 483 0.78 6.35 2.58
C LEU A 483 0.24 7.17 1.40
N ALA A 484 -0.97 7.73 1.52
CA ALA A 484 -1.53 8.62 0.51
C ALA A 484 -0.64 9.86 0.28
N ALA A 485 -0.16 10.49 1.36
CA ALA A 485 0.80 11.59 1.28
C ALA A 485 2.11 11.16 0.61
N ALA A 486 2.67 10.01 0.99
CA ALA A 486 3.89 9.47 0.41
C ALA A 486 3.78 9.28 -1.10
N ARG A 487 2.65 8.75 -1.59
CA ARG A 487 2.38 8.58 -3.02
C ARG A 487 2.35 9.90 -3.76
N ARG A 488 1.63 10.90 -3.24
CA ARG A 488 1.54 12.23 -3.87
C ARG A 488 2.91 12.86 -4.04
N ILE A 489 3.73 12.83 -2.98
CA ILE A 489 5.11 13.35 -3.03
C ILE A 489 5.94 12.53 -4.02
N ALA A 490 5.93 11.19 -3.91
CA ALA A 490 6.71 10.29 -4.74
C ALA A 490 6.41 10.44 -6.23
N THR A 491 5.15 10.67 -6.61
CA THR A 491 4.77 10.89 -8.01
C THR A 491 5.35 12.18 -8.55
N ARG A 492 5.31 13.27 -7.78
CA ARG A 492 5.90 14.53 -8.21
C ARG A 492 7.43 14.40 -8.30
N VAL A 493 8.06 13.78 -7.31
CA VAL A 493 9.51 13.47 -7.33
C VAL A 493 9.88 12.67 -8.57
N ALA A 494 9.18 11.57 -8.84
CA ALA A 494 9.45 10.70 -9.97
C ALA A 494 9.22 11.42 -11.31
N ARG A 495 8.15 12.22 -11.41
CA ARG A 495 7.84 13.03 -12.59
C ARG A 495 8.96 14.03 -12.93
N HIS A 496 9.48 14.73 -11.94
CA HIS A 496 10.57 15.69 -12.14
C HIS A 496 11.88 14.99 -12.52
N ARG A 497 12.20 13.85 -11.87
CA ARG A 497 13.41 13.06 -12.22
C ARG A 497 13.35 12.48 -13.62
N ALA A 498 12.18 12.01 -14.05
CA ALA A 498 11.97 11.47 -15.39
C ALA A 498 11.82 12.55 -16.48
N GLY A 499 11.57 13.81 -16.11
CA GLY A 499 11.22 14.88 -17.04
C GLY A 499 9.87 14.66 -17.74
N GLY A 500 8.96 13.87 -17.15
CA GLY A 500 7.76 13.37 -17.80
C GLY A 500 7.03 12.30 -16.99
N VAL A 501 6.45 11.29 -17.64
CA VAL A 501 5.87 10.14 -16.93
C VAL A 501 7.00 9.25 -16.44
N ALA A 502 6.99 8.98 -15.15
CA ALA A 502 7.93 8.06 -14.53
C ALA A 502 7.55 6.61 -14.84
N SER A 503 8.56 5.79 -15.13
CA SER A 503 8.40 4.34 -15.13
C SER A 503 8.00 3.83 -13.74
N ALA A 504 7.42 2.63 -13.69
CA ALA A 504 7.07 2.01 -12.42
C ALA A 504 8.30 1.80 -11.50
N ALA A 505 9.49 1.61 -12.06
CA ALA A 505 10.73 1.49 -11.29
C ALA A 505 11.15 2.82 -10.66
N GLU A 506 11.10 3.92 -11.42
CA GLU A 506 11.41 5.27 -10.94
C GLU A 506 10.43 5.71 -9.85
N TYR A 507 9.13 5.45 -10.05
CA TYR A 507 8.11 5.72 -9.04
C TYR A 507 8.34 4.94 -7.74
N ARG A 508 8.60 3.62 -7.83
CA ARG A 508 8.90 2.80 -6.64
C ARG A 508 10.12 3.31 -5.91
N HIS A 509 11.16 3.67 -6.64
CA HIS A 509 12.38 4.24 -6.06
C HIS A 509 12.10 5.55 -5.33
N ALA A 510 11.36 6.47 -5.94
CA ALA A 510 10.93 7.72 -5.32
C ALA A 510 10.06 7.48 -4.08
N LEU A 511 9.11 6.54 -4.13
CA LEU A 511 8.24 6.21 -3.01
C LEU A 511 9.02 5.64 -1.82
N ARG A 512 9.93 4.70 -2.08
CA ARG A 512 10.85 4.17 -1.07
C ARG A 512 11.64 5.28 -0.40
N GLU A 513 12.16 6.22 -1.18
CA GLU A 513 12.93 7.35 -0.67
C GLU A 513 12.08 8.30 0.19
N VAL A 514 10.91 8.69 -0.29
CA VAL A 514 9.99 9.61 0.42
C VAL A 514 9.57 9.01 1.76
N VAL A 515 9.17 7.73 1.77
CA VAL A 515 8.79 7.04 3.02
C VAL A 515 9.97 7.01 4.01
N ARG A 516 11.17 6.71 3.51
CA ARG A 516 12.39 6.62 4.33
C ARG A 516 12.75 7.96 4.99
N GLN A 517 12.58 9.08 4.29
CA GLN A 517 13.10 10.39 4.73
C GLN A 517 12.05 11.29 5.38
N GLY A 518 10.84 11.32 4.79
CA GLY A 518 9.84 12.35 4.99
C GLY A 518 8.59 11.92 5.74
N ILE A 519 8.27 10.62 5.78
CA ILE A 519 7.00 10.15 6.36
C ILE A 519 7.20 9.76 7.83
N HIS A 520 6.41 10.36 8.72
CA HIS A 520 6.48 10.19 10.16
C HIS A 520 5.11 9.88 10.77
N GLY A 521 5.05 8.95 11.71
CA GLY A 521 3.79 8.51 12.32
C GLY A 521 3.94 8.24 13.81
N VAL A 522 2.90 8.55 14.58
CA VAL A 522 2.79 8.15 15.98
C VAL A 522 1.43 7.52 16.21
N ASP A 523 1.40 6.40 16.94
CA ASP A 523 0.15 5.84 17.45
C ASP A 523 0.37 5.22 18.84
N ARG A 524 -0.66 5.26 19.68
CA ARG A 524 -0.61 4.69 21.04
C ARG A 524 -0.74 3.17 21.01
N ASN A 525 -1.43 2.61 20.02
CA ASN A 525 -1.61 1.18 19.87
C ASN A 525 -0.38 0.58 19.17
N PRO A 526 0.40 -0.30 19.83
CA PRO A 526 1.54 -0.96 19.20
C PRO A 526 1.16 -1.71 17.93
N MET A 527 -0.05 -2.27 17.85
CA MET A 527 -0.49 -3.00 16.67
C MET A 527 -0.73 -2.09 15.46
N ALA A 528 -1.22 -0.86 15.70
CA ALA A 528 -1.42 0.14 14.65
C ALA A 528 -0.07 0.62 14.07
N VAL A 529 0.94 0.78 14.93
CA VAL A 529 2.32 1.09 14.52
C VAL A 529 2.88 0.01 13.61
N GLU A 530 2.75 -1.27 14.00
CA GLU A 530 3.24 -2.40 13.20
C GLU A 530 2.51 -2.51 11.87
N LEU A 531 1.19 -2.30 11.91
CA LEU A 531 0.36 -2.27 10.73
C LEU A 531 0.79 -1.17 9.74
N THR A 532 0.99 0.05 10.25
CA THR A 532 1.49 1.18 9.43
C THR A 532 2.81 0.81 8.75
N LYS A 533 3.75 0.16 9.46
CA LYS A 533 5.03 -0.27 8.87
C LYS A 533 4.82 -1.30 7.76
N VAL A 534 3.96 -2.30 7.96
CA VAL A 534 3.65 -3.33 6.95
C VAL A 534 3.03 -2.71 5.70
N ALA A 535 2.06 -1.82 5.86
CA ALA A 535 1.42 -1.13 4.74
C ALA A 535 2.45 -0.33 3.92
N LEU A 536 3.34 0.39 4.59
CA LEU A 536 4.45 1.11 3.95
C LEU A 536 5.42 0.15 3.26
N TRP A 537 5.80 -0.98 3.87
CA TRP A 537 6.70 -1.96 3.27
C TRP A 537 6.13 -2.59 2.00
N ILE A 538 4.85 -2.98 1.99
CA ILE A 538 4.18 -3.56 0.81
C ILE A 538 4.23 -2.62 -0.41
N GLU A 539 4.07 -1.32 -0.18
CA GLU A 539 4.08 -0.33 -1.26
C GLU A 539 5.49 0.14 -1.65
N THR A 540 6.47 0.02 -0.75
CA THR A 540 7.85 0.48 -0.95
C THR A 540 8.81 -0.66 -1.37
N VAL A 541 8.30 -1.86 -1.66
CA VAL A 541 9.10 -2.99 -2.15
C VAL A 541 9.80 -2.61 -3.46
N GLU A 542 11.13 -2.71 -3.45
CA GLU A 542 11.96 -2.53 -4.64
C GLU A 542 12.72 -3.85 -4.91
N PRO A 543 12.60 -4.45 -6.10
CA PRO A 543 13.18 -5.77 -6.39
C PRO A 543 14.68 -5.84 -6.08
N GLY A 544 15.05 -6.77 -5.20
CA GLY A 544 16.43 -7.00 -4.80
C GLY A 544 16.96 -6.13 -3.66
N LYS A 545 16.17 -5.17 -3.16
CA LYS A 545 16.53 -4.35 -2.00
C LYS A 545 15.84 -4.85 -0.72
N PRO A 546 16.45 -4.63 0.46
CA PRO A 546 15.85 -5.00 1.74
C PRO A 546 14.62 -4.14 2.07
N LEU A 547 13.84 -4.51 3.08
CA LEU A 547 12.84 -3.60 3.64
C LEU A 547 13.52 -2.47 4.41
N GLY A 548 13.04 -1.23 4.24
CA GLY A 548 13.65 -0.05 4.87
C GLY A 548 13.41 0.00 6.38
N PHE A 549 14.32 0.62 7.14
CA PHE A 549 14.19 0.79 8.58
C PHE A 549 13.19 1.92 8.91
N LEU A 550 12.04 1.55 9.51
CA LEU A 550 10.94 2.48 9.79
C LEU A 550 10.81 2.87 11.28
N ASP A 551 11.55 2.25 12.21
CA ASP A 551 11.39 2.52 13.66
C ASP A 551 11.82 3.93 14.09
N ALA A 552 12.61 4.61 13.26
CA ALA A 552 12.94 6.02 13.43
C ALA A 552 11.79 6.96 13.02
N ASN A 553 10.88 6.47 12.19
CA ASN A 553 9.86 7.26 11.51
C ASN A 553 8.46 7.00 12.09
N ILE A 554 8.13 5.74 12.38
CA ILE A 554 6.83 5.32 12.93
C ILE A 554 7.04 4.86 14.37
N ARG A 555 6.43 5.55 15.33
CA ARG A 555 6.71 5.38 16.77
C ARG A 555 5.45 5.00 17.54
N CYS A 556 5.62 4.10 18.51
CA CYS A 556 4.58 3.86 19.51
C CYS A 556 4.68 4.92 20.62
N GLY A 557 3.62 5.68 20.84
CA GLY A 557 3.59 6.76 21.82
C GLY A 557 2.24 7.45 21.93
N ASP A 558 2.06 8.20 23.01
CA ASP A 558 0.88 9.06 23.18
C ASP A 558 1.22 10.46 22.68
N ALA A 559 0.61 10.90 21.57
CA ALA A 559 0.92 12.18 20.96
C ALA A 559 0.46 13.40 21.78
N LEU A 560 -0.41 13.21 22.78
CA LEU A 560 -0.89 14.28 23.66
C LEU A 560 0.02 14.46 24.89
N LEU A 561 0.77 13.43 25.26
CA LEU A 561 1.58 13.39 26.47
C LEU A 561 3.07 13.46 26.15
N GLY A 562 3.74 14.48 26.66
CA GLY A 562 5.18 14.62 26.49
C GLY A 562 5.72 15.95 26.98
N VAL A 563 7.04 16.10 26.85
CA VAL A 563 7.74 17.36 27.10
C VAL A 563 8.03 18.02 25.75
N PHE A 564 7.18 18.96 25.35
CA PHE A 564 7.30 19.67 24.07
C PHE A 564 8.44 20.70 24.06
N ASP A 565 8.78 21.24 25.22
CA ASP A 565 9.95 22.08 25.41
C ASP A 565 10.80 21.61 26.59
N LEU A 566 12.03 21.17 26.31
CA LEU A 566 12.96 20.72 27.35
C LEU A 566 13.33 21.84 28.35
N ASP A 567 13.10 23.12 28.03
CA ASP A 567 13.28 24.19 29.01
C ASP A 567 12.29 24.10 30.18
N ALA A 568 11.15 23.38 30.02
CA ALA A 568 10.25 23.07 31.12
C ALA A 568 10.93 22.23 32.22
N LEU A 569 11.87 21.35 31.85
CA LEU A 569 12.64 20.55 32.81
C LEU A 569 13.54 21.43 33.68
N LYS A 570 13.96 22.59 33.16
CA LYS A 570 14.72 23.58 33.93
C LYS A 570 13.87 24.30 34.96
N GLN A 571 12.54 24.19 34.95
CA GLN A 571 11.66 24.83 35.93
C GLN A 571 11.27 23.89 37.09
N GLY A 572 11.65 22.61 36.98
CA GLY A 572 11.22 21.54 37.87
C GLY A 572 9.78 21.08 37.58
N ILE A 573 9.28 20.14 38.40
CA ILE A 573 7.94 19.59 38.23
C ILE A 573 6.90 20.59 38.77
N PRO A 574 5.88 20.99 37.99
CA PRO A 574 4.85 21.92 38.48
C PRO A 574 4.04 21.33 39.64
N ASP A 575 3.63 22.16 40.60
CA ASP A 575 2.81 21.73 41.74
C ASP A 575 1.46 21.13 41.30
N ALA A 576 0.98 21.50 40.12
CA ALA A 576 -0.21 20.93 39.50
C ALA A 576 -0.12 19.41 39.30
N ALA A 577 1.09 18.84 39.15
CA ALA A 577 1.31 17.40 39.01
C ALA A 577 0.87 16.61 40.26
N TYR A 578 0.87 17.25 41.43
CA TYR A 578 0.51 16.63 42.71
C TYR A 578 -0.91 16.97 43.16
N LYS A 579 -1.74 17.56 42.28
CA LYS A 579 -3.17 17.65 42.53
C LYS A 579 -3.76 16.22 42.49
N PRO A 580 -4.47 15.78 43.54
CA PRO A 580 -4.97 14.40 43.61
C PRO A 580 -5.98 14.13 42.49
N LEU A 581 -5.77 13.05 41.75
CA LEU A 581 -6.67 12.52 40.74
C LEU A 581 -7.59 11.44 41.36
N THR A 582 -8.58 11.00 40.59
CA THR A 582 -9.47 9.91 41.01
C THR A 582 -8.68 8.63 41.30
N GLY A 583 -8.78 8.11 42.51
CA GLY A 583 -8.07 6.91 42.95
C GLY A 583 -6.73 7.17 43.66
N ASP A 584 -6.32 8.42 43.81
CA ASP A 584 -5.13 8.81 44.57
C ASP A 584 -5.40 8.89 46.08
N ASP A 585 -4.35 8.70 46.89
CA ASP A 585 -4.36 9.08 48.31
C ASP A 585 -4.09 10.58 48.43
N ARG A 586 -5.08 11.31 48.95
CA ARG A 586 -5.04 12.77 49.10
C ARG A 586 -3.91 13.23 50.03
N GLU A 587 -3.62 12.49 51.09
CA GLU A 587 -2.56 12.86 52.03
C GLU A 587 -1.18 12.60 51.42
N ALA A 588 -1.02 11.48 50.69
CA ALA A 588 0.21 11.21 49.95
C ALA A 588 0.50 12.28 48.89
N ALA A 589 -0.52 12.68 48.11
CA ALA A 589 -0.40 13.73 47.10
C ALA A 589 -0.02 15.10 47.72
N LYS A 590 -0.63 15.45 48.86
CA LYS A 590 -0.34 16.68 49.60
C LYS A 590 1.10 16.73 50.13
N ILE A 591 1.59 15.62 50.69
CA ILE A 591 2.98 15.52 51.19
C ILE A 591 3.97 15.62 50.03
N ALA A 592 3.72 14.90 48.94
CA ALA A 592 4.56 14.95 47.74
C ALA A 592 4.62 16.36 47.14
N GLY A 593 3.48 17.06 47.04
CA GLY A 593 3.41 18.45 46.59
C GLY A 593 4.19 19.42 47.49
N ARG A 594 4.13 19.24 48.82
CA ARG A 594 4.94 20.03 49.75
C ARG A 594 6.44 19.78 49.55
N ASN A 595 6.84 18.52 49.43
CA ASN A 595 8.25 18.17 49.23
C ASN A 595 8.78 18.69 47.88
N ASN A 596 7.97 18.62 46.81
CA ASN A 596 8.30 19.22 45.51
C ASN A 596 8.54 20.72 45.62
N ARG A 597 7.67 21.45 46.34
CA ARG A 597 7.83 22.90 46.52
C ARG A 597 9.15 23.25 47.22
N VAL A 598 9.45 22.55 48.32
CA VAL A 598 10.72 22.72 49.05
C VAL A 598 11.91 22.43 48.13
N GLN A 599 11.89 21.31 47.40
CA GLN A 599 12.97 20.93 46.47
C GLN A 599 13.14 21.90 45.30
N ARG A 600 12.07 22.56 44.84
CA ARG A 600 12.13 23.61 43.81
C ARG A 600 12.69 24.92 44.35
N GLU A 601 12.42 25.27 45.61
CA GLU A 601 12.91 26.47 46.29
C GLU A 601 14.38 26.31 46.74
N GLU A 602 14.78 25.14 47.22
CA GLU A 602 16.13 24.80 47.71
C GLU A 602 17.15 24.47 46.60
N ARG A 603 16.86 24.84 45.36
CA ARG A 603 17.52 24.32 44.16
C ARG A 603 18.98 24.76 44.04
N ASN A 604 19.86 24.05 44.74
CA ASN A 604 21.31 24.13 44.66
C ASN A 604 21.87 22.79 44.13
N GLN A 605 22.60 22.88 43.01
CA GLN A 605 23.76 22.04 42.64
C GLN A 605 23.62 20.65 42.02
N HIS A 606 22.44 20.05 41.84
CA HIS A 606 22.31 18.84 41.02
C HIS A 606 21.31 19.01 39.88
N GLU A 607 21.65 19.88 38.93
CA GLU A 607 21.03 19.83 37.61
C GLU A 607 21.36 18.47 37.01
N LEU A 608 20.35 17.63 36.74
CA LEU A 608 20.49 16.62 35.70
C LEU A 608 21.07 17.38 34.51
N ALA A 609 22.23 16.95 33.99
CA ALA A 609 22.95 17.66 32.93
C ALA A 609 22.14 17.62 31.62
N LEU A 610 21.09 18.44 31.56
CA LEU A 610 20.12 18.58 30.47
C LEU A 610 20.70 19.45 29.34
N ALA A 611 21.81 20.14 29.61
CA ALA A 611 22.31 21.27 28.84
C ALA A 611 22.93 20.93 27.46
N GLN A 612 23.08 19.66 27.09
CA GLN A 612 23.75 19.27 25.83
C GLN A 612 22.85 18.54 24.80
N GLY A 613 21.55 18.33 25.09
CA GLY A 613 20.72 17.37 24.33
C GLY A 613 20.26 17.81 22.93
N LYS A 614 19.53 18.93 22.79
CA LYS A 614 18.75 19.24 21.57
C LYS A 614 19.59 19.18 20.28
N THR A 615 20.76 19.83 20.26
CA THR A 615 21.61 19.91 19.06
C THR A 615 22.31 18.59 18.73
N ALA A 616 22.70 17.80 19.74
CA ALA A 616 23.28 16.47 19.55
C ALA A 616 22.24 15.50 18.96
N PHE A 617 21.00 15.54 19.46
CA PHE A 617 19.90 14.67 18.98
C PHE A 617 19.52 14.98 17.54
N SER A 618 19.37 16.26 17.18
CA SER A 618 19.09 16.65 15.79
C SER A 618 20.24 16.28 14.85
N ARG A 619 21.49 16.31 15.31
CA ARG A 619 22.64 15.87 14.51
C ARG A 619 22.64 14.36 14.30
N ALA A 620 22.43 13.58 15.36
CA ALA A 620 22.36 12.13 15.28
C ALA A 620 21.21 11.67 14.36
N SER A 621 20.02 12.27 14.53
CA SER A 621 18.86 11.98 13.68
C SER A 621 19.12 12.29 12.20
N ARG A 622 19.72 13.45 11.89
CA ARG A 622 20.11 13.78 10.50
C ARG A 622 21.14 12.80 9.93
N GLY A 623 22.12 12.39 10.75
CA GLY A 623 23.11 11.37 10.37
C GLY A 623 22.45 10.04 10.01
N ILE A 624 21.55 9.55 10.87
CA ILE A 624 20.80 8.30 10.65
C ILE A 624 19.91 8.38 9.39
N LYS A 625 19.27 9.53 9.14
CA LYS A 625 18.46 9.74 7.92
C LYS A 625 19.30 9.74 6.64
N ALA A 626 20.56 10.18 6.69
CA ALA A 626 21.44 10.22 5.54
C ALA A 626 22.07 8.85 5.19
N MET A 627 21.92 7.83 6.04
CA MET A 627 22.46 6.49 5.78
C MET A 627 21.68 5.77 4.67
N GLN A 628 22.40 5.03 3.83
CA GLN A 628 21.83 4.24 2.74
C GLN A 628 21.20 2.94 3.26
N GLU A 629 20.32 2.34 2.45
CA GLU A 629 19.57 1.10 2.75
C GLU A 629 19.43 0.20 1.51
N ASP A 630 20.47 0.17 0.68
CA ASP A 630 20.46 -0.62 -0.55
C ASP A 630 20.73 -2.12 -0.30
N ASP A 631 21.33 -2.46 0.84
CA ASP A 631 21.58 -3.83 1.28
C ASP A 631 21.29 -4.01 2.78
N MET A 632 21.21 -5.28 3.22
CA MET A 632 20.91 -5.62 4.61
C MET A 632 21.96 -5.12 5.59
N ALA A 633 23.24 -5.05 5.21
CA ALA A 633 24.29 -4.55 6.09
C ALA A 633 24.11 -3.05 6.36
N ALA A 634 23.67 -2.29 5.35
CA ALA A 634 23.36 -0.87 5.45
C ALA A 634 22.11 -0.64 6.31
N VAL A 635 21.04 -1.44 6.14
CA VAL A 635 19.85 -1.39 7.01
C VAL A 635 20.21 -1.69 8.47
N GLN A 636 20.98 -2.75 8.72
CA GLN A 636 21.46 -3.07 10.06
C GLN A 636 22.39 -1.99 10.63
N ALA A 637 23.23 -1.37 9.81
CA ALA A 637 24.06 -0.26 10.24
C ALA A 637 23.21 0.94 10.69
N ARG A 638 22.12 1.23 9.97
CA ARG A 638 21.17 2.28 10.35
C ARG A 638 20.44 1.96 11.64
N ALA A 639 19.96 0.72 11.80
CA ALA A 639 19.34 0.25 13.04
C ALA A 639 20.31 0.35 14.23
N ARG A 640 21.56 -0.12 14.08
CA ARG A 640 22.60 0.01 15.11
C ARG A 640 22.92 1.48 15.42
N ALA A 641 23.03 2.34 14.42
CA ALA A 641 23.27 3.77 14.65
C ALA A 641 22.11 4.41 15.42
N PHE A 642 20.88 3.99 15.15
CA PHE A 642 19.69 4.40 15.90
C PHE A 642 19.74 3.93 17.36
N GLU A 643 20.05 2.66 17.60
CA GLU A 643 20.20 2.10 18.95
C GLU A 643 21.31 2.80 19.73
N VAL A 644 22.49 2.99 19.13
CA VAL A 644 23.62 3.70 19.75
C VAL A 644 23.24 5.14 20.11
N ALA A 645 22.54 5.84 19.21
CA ALA A 645 22.04 7.18 19.51
C ALA A 645 21.05 7.22 20.67
N HIS A 646 20.28 6.14 20.88
CA HIS A 646 19.32 6.01 21.98
C HIS A 646 19.93 5.42 23.26
N ALA A 647 21.11 4.79 23.18
CA ALA A 647 21.89 4.32 24.31
C ALA A 647 22.87 5.38 24.84
N ASP A 648 23.08 6.47 24.09
CA ASP A 648 23.90 7.59 24.51
C ASP A 648 23.46 8.15 25.87
N ARG A 649 24.43 8.46 26.74
CA ARG A 649 24.17 8.93 28.11
C ARG A 649 23.34 10.21 28.13
N GLY A 650 23.56 11.10 27.15
CA GLY A 650 22.78 12.33 27.00
C GLY A 650 21.32 12.04 26.64
N TRP A 651 21.09 11.11 25.70
CA TRP A 651 19.74 10.67 25.34
C TRP A 651 19.02 10.01 26.52
N TRP A 652 19.66 9.04 27.17
CA TRP A 652 19.10 8.36 28.34
C TRP A 652 18.72 9.35 29.45
N SER A 653 19.61 10.32 29.74
CA SER A 653 19.36 11.33 30.77
C SER A 653 18.19 12.24 30.40
N ALA A 654 18.13 12.70 29.15
CA ALA A 654 17.04 13.55 28.67
C ALA A 654 15.69 12.80 28.65
N ARG A 655 15.68 11.58 28.12
CA ARG A 655 14.49 10.71 28.12
C ARG A 655 14.00 10.45 29.54
N THR A 656 14.90 10.06 30.45
CA THR A 656 14.54 9.79 31.85
C THR A 656 13.99 11.04 32.53
N ALA A 657 14.56 12.22 32.26
CA ALA A 657 14.04 13.47 32.79
C ALA A 657 12.61 13.77 32.27
N CYS A 658 12.37 13.58 30.98
CA CYS A 658 11.04 13.70 30.39
C CYS A 658 10.04 12.69 30.98
N ASP A 659 10.45 11.43 31.08
CA ASP A 659 9.63 10.35 31.62
C ASP A 659 9.27 10.61 33.09
N LEU A 660 10.23 11.05 33.92
CA LEU A 660 9.99 11.45 35.31
C LEU A 660 9.06 12.66 35.42
N TYR A 661 9.26 13.66 34.56
CA TYR A 661 8.40 14.86 34.52
C TYR A 661 6.95 14.47 34.24
N VAL A 662 6.71 13.65 33.20
CA VAL A 662 5.37 13.18 32.83
C VAL A 662 4.80 12.22 33.88
N ALA A 663 5.61 11.33 34.44
CA ALA A 663 5.20 10.36 35.45
C ALA A 663 4.65 11.05 36.70
N ALA A 664 5.17 12.21 37.10
CA ALA A 664 4.63 12.95 38.24
C ALA A 664 3.13 13.30 38.07
N PHE A 665 2.70 13.62 36.85
CA PHE A 665 1.30 13.90 36.55
C PHE A 665 0.44 12.62 36.53
N LEU A 666 0.97 11.49 36.04
CA LEU A 666 0.16 10.31 35.72
C LEU A 666 0.24 9.17 36.74
N ALA A 667 1.35 9.03 37.46
CA ALA A 667 1.56 7.93 38.40
C ALA A 667 0.55 8.02 39.56
N PRO A 668 -0.11 6.91 39.96
CA PRO A 668 -1.01 6.92 41.11
C PRO A 668 -0.28 7.32 42.39
N LYS A 669 -0.82 8.30 43.11
CA LYS A 669 -0.22 8.85 44.34
C LYS A 669 -0.66 7.99 45.52
N LYS A 670 -0.11 6.78 45.62
CA LYS A 670 -0.40 5.78 46.67
C LYS A 670 0.84 5.43 47.50
N PHE A 671 1.76 6.38 47.66
CA PHE A 671 3.03 6.17 48.34
C PHE A 671 2.83 6.04 49.86
N ARG A 672 3.72 5.29 50.54
CA ARG A 672 3.68 5.17 52.01
C ARG A 672 4.05 6.51 52.66
N VAL A 673 3.05 7.16 53.26
CA VAL A 673 3.16 8.48 53.94
C VAL A 673 4.35 8.56 54.91
N GLY A 674 4.64 7.50 55.66
CA GLY A 674 5.75 7.46 56.62
C GLY A 674 7.15 7.57 56.00
N ALA A 675 7.34 7.13 54.75
CA ALA A 675 8.64 7.19 54.06
C ALA A 675 8.96 8.58 53.48
N MET A 676 7.94 9.41 53.20
CA MET A 676 8.12 10.76 52.65
C MET A 676 8.05 11.88 53.71
N ALA A 677 7.54 11.56 54.91
CA ALA A 677 7.41 12.50 56.01
C ALA A 677 8.73 12.75 56.77
N GLN A 678 9.73 11.88 56.64
CA GLN A 678 11.01 11.94 57.37
C GLN A 678 12.00 13.00 56.86
N ALA A 679 11.76 13.64 55.70
CA ALA A 679 12.63 14.69 55.17
C ALA A 679 12.51 16.05 55.90
N LYS A 680 12.24 16.04 57.21
CA LYS A 680 11.97 17.26 58.00
C LYS A 680 13.07 17.64 58.99
N ASN A 681 14.18 16.91 59.09
CA ASN A 681 15.36 17.32 59.85
C ASN A 681 16.63 16.75 59.18
N PRO A 682 17.47 17.57 58.54
CA PRO A 682 18.90 17.29 58.50
C PRO A 682 19.48 17.68 59.86
N GLU A 683 20.07 16.73 60.58
CA GLU A 683 21.12 17.05 61.56
C GLU A 683 22.44 17.32 60.83
#